data_AF-A0A950B173-F1
#
_entry.id   AF-A0A950B173-F1
#
_cell.length_a   1.000
_cell.length_b   1.000
_cell.length_c   1.000
_cell.angle_alpha   90.00
_cell.angle_beta   90.00
_cell.angle_gamma   90.00
#
_symmetry.space_group_name_H-M   'P 1'
#
loop_
_entity.id
_entity.type
_entity.pdbx_description
1 polymer ?
#
loop_
_entity_poly.entity_id
_entity_poly.type
_entity_poly.pdbx_seq_one_letter_code
_entity_poly.pdbx_strand_id
1 'polypeptide(L)'
;TALTSFHDPLSREEALVSAKARLRPILRRALDAGAHIHFDMEQYDAKDVTLQLFRDLVNEEEFAELSAGVVIQAYLKDSRDDLADLIAFASSAQRRTPITVRLVKGAYWDSETVMARAEDWPVPVYEDIDETEANYERCVRLLHDNHGRVRAAFGTHNLRSLAYAAVVARELGIPDHGYELQMLYGMAPALQAAVRRLGFRLRVYAPVGELVPGMAYLVRRLLENTSNESFVRRRLKEGQELDALLRAPGVSEVGLPDLGPPARRPATDLGRPGPYRHEPIAEWRRVGVRAAFGAAVARVEARIKAGPGLDVAAVIDGHPVGTPARMVSVDPSDSATEVASSASCGRAEADAALDVARRAWPSWARTPVAERAAVLFRAAEWMRLRKEELSALQVFEAGKPWKEADADVCEAIDFCEYYGRQALRLGAGGAVESPPGEANRLSYRGRGVAAVIAPWNFPMAIPTGMVTAALVTGNAVLFKPAEQTPAVAAGLVSALQAAGLPEGVLSFLPGVGEEVGAYLVEHPDVSVIAFTGSRAVGLGIVEAAGVHRRSQRHVKRVIAEMGGKNAIVVDGDADLDQAVPAIVYSAFGYAGQKCSACSRLIVVDSIAEELLRRLVGATRSLRVGHPREMGTQVGPVIDADAQKRVRSYVELAEREGSVLFHQDEVPSTGFFVGPTIVTDVSPRSALATKEIFGPVLTVLRASSFDEALALANDTEYALTAGVLSRSPAHIDQAGAELRAGNVYVNRTIT
;
A
#
# COMPACT_ATOMS: atom_id res chain seq x y z
N THR A 1 -8.79 14.96 9.82
CA THR A 1 -7.60 14.97 8.93
C THR A 1 -7.08 16.38 8.65
N ALA A 2 -7.91 17.42 8.48
CA ALA A 2 -7.44 18.79 8.18
C ALA A 2 -6.48 19.41 9.23
N LEU A 3 -6.48 18.89 10.46
CA LEU A 3 -5.63 19.36 11.56
C LEU A 3 -4.34 18.53 11.74
N THR A 4 -4.10 17.49 10.94
CA THR A 4 -2.89 16.68 11.06
C THR A 4 -2.56 16.00 9.73
N SER A 5 -1.31 16.06 9.30
CA SER A 5 -0.85 15.30 8.14
C SER A 5 -0.73 13.80 8.44
N PHE A 6 -0.65 13.40 9.71
CA PHE A 6 -0.70 12.01 10.16
C PHE A 6 -2.15 11.53 10.15
N HIS A 7 -2.59 10.93 9.04
CA HIS A 7 -3.93 10.35 8.90
C HIS A 7 -3.89 8.87 8.52
N ASP A 8 -2.69 8.32 8.34
CA ASP A 8 -2.50 6.91 8.06
C ASP A 8 -2.81 6.06 9.30
N PRO A 9 -3.49 4.90 9.16
CA PRO A 9 -3.79 4.01 10.28
C PRO A 9 -2.56 3.58 11.11
N LEU A 10 -1.37 3.52 10.50
CA LEU A 10 -0.13 3.19 11.22
C LEU A 10 0.47 4.40 11.95
N SER A 11 0.09 5.62 11.61
CA SER A 11 0.50 6.86 12.29
C SER A 11 -0.51 7.34 13.33
N ARG A 12 -1.36 6.42 13.82
CA ARG A 12 -2.51 6.74 14.67
C ARG A 12 -2.13 7.48 15.95
N GLU A 13 -1.10 7.05 16.66
CA GLU A 13 -0.71 7.67 17.94
C GLU A 13 -0.20 9.10 17.72
N GLU A 14 0.61 9.32 16.68
CA GLU A 14 1.07 10.64 16.28
C GLU A 14 -0.09 11.52 15.82
N ALA A 15 -1.04 10.95 15.08
CA ALA A 15 -2.27 11.63 14.67
C ALA A 15 -3.06 12.12 15.89
N LEU A 16 -3.21 11.27 16.91
CA LEU A 16 -3.90 11.62 18.14
C LEU A 16 -3.20 12.78 18.87
N VAL A 17 -1.88 12.67 19.08
CA VAL A 17 -1.09 13.71 19.75
C VAL A 17 -1.17 15.04 19.01
N SER A 18 -0.90 15.00 17.69
CA SER A 18 -0.85 16.18 16.83
C SER A 18 -2.22 16.86 16.71
N ALA A 19 -3.29 16.08 16.50
CA ALA A 19 -4.64 16.61 16.39
C ALA A 19 -5.16 17.15 17.72
N LYS A 20 -4.92 16.47 18.87
CA LYS A 20 -5.28 17.00 20.20
C LYS A 20 -4.64 18.36 20.45
N ALA A 21 -3.34 18.50 20.16
CA ALA A 21 -2.61 19.75 20.38
C ALA A 21 -3.23 20.92 19.59
N ARG A 22 -3.69 20.69 18.36
CA ARG A 22 -4.34 21.72 17.52
C ARG A 22 -5.82 21.92 17.81
N LEU A 23 -6.52 20.89 18.31
CA LEU A 23 -7.93 20.99 18.67
C LEU A 23 -8.15 21.75 19.98
N ARG A 24 -7.32 21.54 21.01
CA ARG A 24 -7.53 22.17 22.33
C ARG A 24 -7.71 23.69 22.28
N PRO A 25 -6.90 24.48 21.54
CA PRO A 25 -7.12 25.93 21.40
C PRO A 25 -8.48 26.28 20.77
N ILE A 26 -8.94 25.50 19.78
CA ILE A 26 -10.23 25.69 19.12
C ILE A 26 -11.37 25.38 20.11
N LEU A 27 -11.25 24.30 20.87
CA LEU A 27 -12.24 23.91 21.87
C LEU A 27 -12.34 24.92 23.01
N ARG A 28 -11.21 25.45 23.51
CA ARG A 28 -11.19 26.53 24.50
C ARG A 28 -11.92 27.77 23.98
N ARG A 29 -11.62 28.19 22.75
CA ARG A 29 -12.30 29.33 22.13
C ARG A 29 -13.80 29.09 21.98
N ALA A 30 -14.20 27.87 21.64
CA ALA A 30 -15.60 27.50 21.54
C ALA A 30 -16.31 27.54 22.90
N LEU A 31 -15.66 27.04 23.96
CA LEU A 31 -16.15 27.11 25.32
C LEU A 31 -16.37 28.58 25.76
N ASP A 32 -15.37 29.44 25.56
CA ASP A 32 -15.44 30.87 25.89
C ASP A 32 -16.58 31.59 25.16
N ALA A 33 -16.82 31.21 23.90
CA ALA A 33 -17.86 31.81 23.07
C ALA A 33 -19.25 31.18 23.28
N GLY A 34 -19.37 30.12 24.09
CA GLY A 34 -20.60 29.32 24.19
C GLY A 34 -21.00 28.65 22.86
N ALA A 35 -20.03 28.42 21.97
CA ALA A 35 -20.26 27.84 20.66
C ALA A 35 -20.35 26.30 20.73
N HIS A 36 -21.17 25.72 19.84
CA HIS A 36 -21.23 24.28 19.65
C HIS A 36 -20.20 23.82 18.62
N ILE A 37 -19.42 22.77 18.93
CA ILE A 37 -18.42 22.20 18.02
C ILE A 37 -18.82 20.78 17.61
N HIS A 38 -18.85 20.53 16.30
CA HIS A 38 -18.99 19.19 15.74
C HIS A 38 -17.66 18.67 15.21
N PHE A 39 -17.37 17.42 15.55
CA PHE A 39 -16.33 16.61 14.92
C PHE A 39 -16.98 15.87 13.76
N ASP A 40 -16.72 16.33 12.53
CA ASP A 40 -17.18 15.65 11.33
C ASP A 40 -16.44 14.32 11.14
N MET A 41 -17.11 13.35 10.51
CA MET A 41 -16.56 12.03 10.22
C MET A 41 -16.16 11.93 8.74
N GLU A 42 -14.98 11.39 8.48
CA GLU A 42 -14.35 11.37 7.15
C GLU A 42 -14.37 9.97 6.53
N GLN A 43 -13.32 9.57 5.81
CA GLN A 43 -13.15 8.20 5.33
C GLN A 43 -13.02 7.22 6.49
N TYR A 44 -13.28 5.95 6.21
CA TYR A 44 -13.28 4.87 7.21
C TYR A 44 -11.92 4.74 7.93
N ASP A 45 -10.81 4.98 7.24
CA ASP A 45 -9.46 4.98 7.83
C ASP A 45 -9.28 6.00 8.98
N ALA A 46 -9.99 7.13 8.95
CA ALA A 46 -9.95 8.16 9.98
C ALA A 46 -11.00 7.97 11.08
N LYS A 47 -11.90 6.99 10.94
CA LYS A 47 -13.07 6.82 11.80
C LYS A 47 -12.68 6.62 13.26
N ASP A 48 -11.89 5.60 13.53
CA ASP A 48 -11.49 5.24 14.89
C ASP A 48 -10.69 6.35 15.56
N VAL A 49 -9.80 7.01 14.81
CA VAL A 49 -9.01 8.14 15.29
C VAL A 49 -9.93 9.29 15.70
N THR A 50 -10.90 9.61 14.87
CA THR A 50 -11.88 10.68 15.15
C THR A 50 -12.72 10.37 16.39
N LEU A 51 -13.23 9.13 16.52
CA LEU A 51 -14.00 8.72 17.70
C LEU A 51 -13.16 8.76 18.98
N GLN A 52 -11.91 8.32 18.92
CA GLN A 52 -11.00 8.38 20.05
C GLN A 52 -10.63 9.84 20.41
N LEU A 53 -10.30 10.68 19.43
CA LEU A 53 -10.05 12.11 19.63
C LEU A 53 -11.21 12.79 20.34
N PHE A 54 -12.43 12.53 19.86
CA PHE A 54 -13.64 13.09 20.45
C PHE A 54 -13.76 12.66 21.92
N ARG A 55 -13.73 11.34 22.19
CA ARG A 55 -13.86 10.81 23.56
C ARG A 55 -12.79 11.35 24.51
N ASP A 56 -11.53 11.36 24.07
CA ASP A 56 -10.42 11.80 24.89
C ASP A 56 -10.56 13.29 25.25
N LEU A 57 -10.81 14.15 24.25
CA LEU A 57 -10.89 15.61 24.47
C LEU A 57 -12.12 15.99 25.29
N VAL A 58 -13.30 15.45 24.98
CA VAL A 58 -14.52 15.83 25.71
C VAL A 58 -14.56 15.29 27.14
N ASN A 59 -13.66 14.37 27.50
CA ASN A 59 -13.51 13.85 28.85
C ASN A 59 -12.43 14.60 29.67
N GLU A 60 -11.68 15.53 29.07
CA GLU A 60 -10.78 16.41 29.82
C GLU A 60 -11.60 17.37 30.69
N GLU A 61 -11.17 17.58 31.94
CA GLU A 61 -11.91 18.38 32.94
C GLU A 61 -12.19 19.81 32.46
N GLU A 62 -11.24 20.42 31.74
CA GLU A 62 -11.40 21.77 31.16
C GLU A 62 -12.55 21.87 30.14
N PHE A 63 -13.01 20.75 29.58
CA PHE A 63 -14.08 20.68 28.59
C PHE A 63 -15.36 20.03 29.12
N ALA A 64 -15.52 19.89 30.44
CA ALA A 64 -16.72 19.30 31.06
C ALA A 64 -18.02 20.02 30.69
N GLU A 65 -17.98 21.34 30.44
CA GLU A 65 -19.12 22.17 30.04
C GLU A 65 -19.21 22.41 28.52
N LEU A 66 -18.19 22.02 27.75
CA LEU A 66 -18.11 22.28 26.32
C LEU A 66 -19.31 21.67 25.58
N SER A 67 -20.04 22.48 24.81
CA SER A 67 -21.07 21.94 23.92
C SER A 67 -20.42 21.30 22.69
N ALA A 68 -20.37 19.98 22.64
CA ALA A 68 -19.69 19.24 21.58
C ALA A 68 -20.53 18.10 21.02
N GLY A 69 -20.24 17.72 19.78
CA GLY A 69 -20.81 16.56 19.14
C GLY A 69 -19.91 15.89 18.12
N VAL A 70 -20.28 14.70 17.69
CA VAL A 70 -19.53 13.88 16.72
C VAL A 70 -20.48 13.24 15.72
N VAL A 71 -19.99 13.00 14.51
CA VAL A 71 -20.76 12.37 13.43
C VAL A 71 -20.67 10.84 13.49
N ILE A 72 -21.79 10.17 13.24
CA ILE A 72 -21.87 8.73 12.97
C ILE A 72 -22.47 8.53 11.57
N GLN A 73 -21.89 7.62 10.80
CA GLN A 73 -22.24 7.36 9.40
C GLN A 73 -23.00 6.02 9.28
N ALA A 74 -24.33 6.07 9.12
CA ALA A 74 -25.19 4.89 9.11
C ALA A 74 -24.98 3.94 7.90
N TYR A 75 -24.25 4.36 6.86
CA TYR A 75 -23.88 3.48 5.75
C TYR A 75 -22.79 2.46 6.14
N LEU A 76 -22.10 2.63 7.29
CA LEU A 76 -21.08 1.69 7.74
C LEU A 76 -21.75 0.53 8.44
N LYS A 77 -21.21 -0.66 8.19
CA LYS A 77 -21.64 -1.92 8.79
C LYS A 77 -21.50 -1.91 10.31
N ASP A 78 -20.46 -1.27 10.84
CA ASP A 78 -20.15 -1.19 12.27
C ASP A 78 -20.70 0.07 12.99
N SER A 79 -21.41 0.95 12.29
CA SER A 79 -21.89 2.22 12.84
C SER A 79 -22.82 2.08 14.05
N ARG A 80 -23.57 0.97 14.14
CA ARG A 80 -24.45 0.69 15.29
C ARG A 80 -23.62 0.40 16.55
N ASP A 81 -22.52 -0.32 16.41
CA ASP A 81 -21.66 -0.68 17.54
C ASP A 81 -20.90 0.57 18.00
N ASP A 82 -20.36 1.36 17.07
CA ASP A 82 -19.75 2.65 17.38
C ASP A 82 -20.72 3.60 18.11
N LEU A 83 -21.99 3.61 17.70
CA LEU A 83 -23.03 4.41 18.34
C LEU A 83 -23.35 3.90 19.75
N ALA A 84 -23.46 2.58 19.93
CA ALA A 84 -23.70 1.98 21.24
C ALA A 84 -22.54 2.29 22.21
N ASP A 85 -21.30 2.15 21.75
CA ASP A 85 -20.10 2.50 22.51
C ASP A 85 -20.06 3.99 22.88
N LEU A 86 -20.47 4.86 21.96
CA LEU A 86 -20.53 6.30 22.22
C LEU A 86 -21.62 6.66 23.24
N ILE A 87 -22.77 5.99 23.23
CA ILE A 87 -23.84 6.16 24.22
C ILE A 87 -23.39 5.64 25.61
N ALA A 88 -22.69 4.50 25.65
CA ALA A 88 -22.10 3.96 26.86
C ALA A 88 -21.05 4.91 27.45
N PHE A 89 -20.19 5.47 26.58
CA PHE A 89 -19.25 6.52 26.96
C PHE A 89 -19.97 7.76 27.52
N ALA A 90 -21.01 8.27 26.84
CA ALA A 90 -21.76 9.43 27.30
C ALA A 90 -22.37 9.23 28.71
N SER A 91 -22.70 7.99 29.06
CA SER A 91 -23.27 7.64 30.37
C SER A 91 -22.23 7.55 31.48
N SER A 92 -20.95 7.33 31.15
CA SER A 92 -19.85 7.20 32.11
C SER A 92 -18.94 8.44 32.18
N ALA A 93 -18.97 9.29 31.16
CA ALA A 93 -18.18 10.51 31.10
C ALA A 93 -18.63 11.52 32.17
N GLN A 94 -17.68 12.17 32.83
CA GLN A 94 -17.92 13.19 33.86
C GLN A 94 -18.25 14.55 33.24
N ARG A 95 -19.24 14.59 32.35
CA ARG A 95 -19.62 15.80 31.60
C ARG A 95 -20.86 16.46 32.19
N ARG A 96 -20.89 17.81 32.17
CA ARG A 96 -22.05 18.62 32.57
C ARG A 96 -23.01 18.88 31.41
N THR A 97 -22.52 18.73 30.18
CA THR A 97 -23.33 18.88 28.96
C THR A 97 -23.37 17.56 28.17
N PRO A 98 -24.58 17.07 27.80
CA PRO A 98 -24.72 15.89 26.97
C PRO A 98 -24.02 16.07 25.62
N ILE A 99 -23.36 15.03 25.13
CA ILE A 99 -22.79 15.04 23.78
C ILE A 99 -23.92 15.03 22.73
N THR A 100 -23.65 15.64 21.59
CA THR A 100 -24.56 15.59 20.43
C THR A 100 -24.05 14.57 19.40
N VAL A 101 -24.89 13.63 19.01
CA VAL A 101 -24.58 12.70 17.93
C VAL A 101 -25.28 13.16 16.66
N ARG A 102 -24.49 13.53 15.65
CA ARG A 102 -24.98 13.86 14.31
C ARG A 102 -25.02 12.59 13.47
N LEU A 103 -26.20 12.04 13.26
CA LEU A 103 -26.40 10.86 12.43
C LEU A 103 -26.59 11.27 10.97
N VAL A 104 -25.68 10.83 10.12
CA VAL A 104 -25.74 10.97 8.65
C VAL A 104 -25.72 9.59 8.00
N LYS A 105 -25.98 9.48 6.70
CA LYS A 105 -25.76 8.22 5.97
C LYS A 105 -24.27 7.98 5.77
N GLY A 106 -23.63 8.82 4.97
CA GLY A 106 -22.20 8.75 4.65
C GLY A 106 -21.91 9.54 3.37
N ALA A 107 -20.66 9.92 3.15
CA ALA A 107 -20.25 10.77 2.04
C ALA A 107 -19.12 10.19 1.17
N TYR A 108 -18.67 8.96 1.47
CA TYR A 108 -17.48 8.35 0.89
C TYR A 108 -17.75 6.96 0.28
N TRP A 109 -19.02 6.65 -0.06
CA TRP A 109 -19.44 5.30 -0.43
C TRP A 109 -18.65 4.73 -1.62
N ASP A 110 -18.51 5.50 -2.70
CA ASP A 110 -17.75 5.07 -3.88
C ASP A 110 -16.27 4.85 -3.56
N SER A 111 -15.64 5.74 -2.77
CA SER A 111 -14.25 5.55 -2.38
C SER A 111 -14.06 4.32 -1.49
N GLU A 112 -14.95 4.07 -0.53
CA GLU A 112 -14.84 2.91 0.36
C GLU A 112 -15.05 1.59 -0.39
N THR A 113 -15.98 1.55 -1.34
CA THR A 113 -16.23 0.36 -2.17
C THR A 113 -15.10 0.12 -3.17
N VAL A 114 -14.61 1.16 -3.85
CA VAL A 114 -13.51 1.05 -4.81
C VAL A 114 -12.23 0.61 -4.12
N MET A 115 -11.85 1.25 -3.00
CA MET A 115 -10.64 0.90 -2.27
C MET A 115 -10.71 -0.52 -1.70
N ALA A 116 -11.81 -0.88 -1.04
CA ALA A 116 -11.95 -2.23 -0.49
C ALA A 116 -11.89 -3.30 -1.58
N ARG A 117 -12.53 -3.09 -2.74
CA ARG A 117 -12.48 -4.05 -3.86
C ARG A 117 -11.11 -4.13 -4.52
N ALA A 118 -10.40 -3.00 -4.64
CA ALA A 118 -9.05 -2.96 -5.20
C ALA A 118 -8.07 -3.79 -4.36
N GLU A 119 -8.20 -3.70 -3.03
CA GLU A 119 -7.35 -4.42 -2.07
C GLU A 119 -7.91 -5.80 -1.65
N ASP A 120 -9.03 -6.24 -2.24
CA ASP A 120 -9.75 -7.46 -1.87
C ASP A 120 -10.12 -7.55 -0.37
N TRP A 121 -10.39 -6.40 0.24
CA TRP A 121 -10.90 -6.27 1.59
C TRP A 121 -12.43 -6.37 1.65
N PRO A 122 -12.99 -6.77 2.82
CA PRO A 122 -14.42 -6.62 3.05
C PRO A 122 -14.84 -5.15 2.91
N VAL A 123 -15.87 -4.90 2.10
CA VAL A 123 -16.44 -3.56 1.91
C VAL A 123 -17.05 -3.10 3.24
N PRO A 124 -16.60 -1.96 3.83
CA PRO A 124 -17.04 -1.54 5.16
C PRO A 124 -18.43 -0.90 5.18
N VAL A 125 -18.95 -0.54 4.01
CA VAL A 125 -20.28 0.07 3.82
C VAL A 125 -21.31 -0.96 3.36
N TYR A 126 -22.59 -0.71 3.65
CA TYR A 126 -23.69 -1.42 2.99
C TYR A 126 -23.70 -1.07 1.50
N GLU A 127 -23.84 -2.09 0.65
CA GLU A 127 -23.83 -1.91 -0.80
C GLU A 127 -25.24 -1.69 -1.37
N ASP A 128 -26.28 -2.08 -0.63
CA ASP A 128 -27.67 -1.72 -0.91
C ASP A 128 -28.08 -0.46 -0.11
N ILE A 129 -28.77 0.46 -0.79
CA ILE A 129 -29.29 1.67 -0.16
C ILE A 129 -30.38 1.36 0.87
N ASP A 130 -31.23 0.34 0.63
CA ASP A 130 -32.29 -0.04 1.57
C ASP A 130 -31.69 -0.56 2.88
N GLU A 131 -30.52 -1.21 2.85
CA GLU A 131 -29.77 -1.59 4.06
C GLU A 131 -29.24 -0.37 4.82
N THR A 132 -28.69 0.62 4.10
CA THR A 132 -28.25 1.89 4.70
C THR A 132 -29.41 2.64 5.35
N GLU A 133 -30.58 2.70 4.69
CA GLU A 133 -31.78 3.36 5.22
C GLU A 133 -32.35 2.61 6.42
N ALA A 134 -32.40 1.28 6.38
CA ALA A 134 -32.81 0.45 7.50
C ALA A 134 -31.88 0.64 8.71
N ASN A 135 -30.56 0.68 8.49
CA ASN A 135 -29.61 0.93 9.56
C ASN A 135 -29.70 2.38 10.10
N TYR A 136 -29.98 3.36 9.24
CA TYR A 136 -30.26 4.73 9.66
C TYR A 136 -31.48 4.78 10.59
N GLU A 137 -32.61 4.18 10.20
CA GLU A 137 -33.82 4.11 11.04
C GLU A 137 -33.55 3.41 12.39
N ARG A 138 -32.75 2.34 12.41
CA ARG A 138 -32.33 1.68 13.66
C ARG A 138 -31.48 2.58 14.56
N CYS A 139 -30.52 3.30 13.98
CA CYS A 139 -29.68 4.25 14.72
C CYS A 139 -30.51 5.43 15.26
N VAL A 140 -31.52 5.88 14.49
CA VAL A 140 -32.50 6.88 14.94
C VAL A 140 -33.23 6.38 16.20
N ARG A 141 -33.76 5.14 16.17
CA ARG A 141 -34.44 4.56 17.34
C ARG A 141 -33.50 4.47 18.54
N LEU A 142 -32.28 3.96 18.35
CA LEU A 142 -31.27 3.85 19.41
C LEU A 142 -30.91 5.21 20.06
N LEU A 143 -30.81 6.26 19.26
CA LEU A 143 -30.57 7.63 19.74
C LEU A 143 -31.76 8.18 20.54
N HIS A 144 -32.98 7.95 20.06
CA HIS A 144 -34.18 8.41 20.76
C HIS A 144 -34.45 7.62 22.05
N ASP A 145 -34.22 6.31 22.05
CA ASP A 145 -34.32 5.47 23.26
C ASP A 145 -33.34 5.92 24.37
N ASN A 146 -32.26 6.61 23.98
CA ASN A 146 -31.27 7.20 24.89
C ASN A 146 -31.35 8.74 24.97
N HIS A 147 -32.51 9.32 24.63
CA HIS A 147 -32.76 10.75 24.78
C HIS A 147 -32.51 11.21 26.23
N GLY A 148 -31.87 12.37 26.39
CA GLY A 148 -31.45 12.89 27.68
C GLY A 148 -30.04 12.45 28.10
N ARG A 149 -29.59 11.26 27.70
CA ARG A 149 -28.18 10.85 27.83
C ARG A 149 -27.32 11.44 26.72
N VAL A 150 -27.87 11.41 25.50
CA VAL A 150 -27.27 12.05 24.32
C VAL A 150 -28.30 12.96 23.64
N ARG A 151 -27.81 13.96 22.90
CA ARG A 151 -28.63 14.79 22.02
C ARG A 151 -28.56 14.26 20.61
N ALA A 152 -29.71 14.04 19.98
CA ALA A 152 -29.77 13.56 18.61
C ALA A 152 -29.84 14.73 17.60
N ALA A 153 -29.05 14.64 16.54
CA ALA A 153 -29.13 15.51 15.37
C ALA A 153 -29.18 14.66 14.09
N PHE A 154 -30.24 14.80 13.29
CA PHE A 154 -30.47 13.96 12.10
C PHE A 154 -30.13 14.74 10.83
N GLY A 155 -28.98 14.43 10.23
CA GLY A 155 -28.49 15.03 9.00
C GLY A 155 -28.93 14.25 7.76
N THR A 156 -30.03 14.67 7.13
CA THR A 156 -30.56 14.01 5.93
C THR A 156 -31.53 14.91 5.16
N HIS A 157 -31.60 14.73 3.84
CA HIS A 157 -32.63 15.33 2.97
C HIS A 157 -33.71 14.31 2.54
N ASN A 158 -33.62 13.06 2.99
CA ASN A 158 -34.64 12.06 2.71
C ASN A 158 -35.85 12.32 3.62
N LEU A 159 -37.01 12.64 3.01
CA LEU A 159 -38.25 12.92 3.71
C LEU A 159 -38.73 11.75 4.57
N ARG A 160 -38.57 10.51 4.10
CA ARG A 160 -38.92 9.30 4.86
C ARG A 160 -38.11 9.22 6.15
N SER A 161 -36.79 9.38 6.08
CA SER A 161 -35.92 9.32 7.27
C SER A 161 -36.25 10.43 8.28
N LEU A 162 -36.56 11.65 7.79
CA LEU A 162 -37.00 12.76 8.66
C LEU A 162 -38.35 12.47 9.33
N ALA A 163 -39.31 11.94 8.56
CA ALA A 163 -40.63 11.58 9.08
C ALA A 163 -40.52 10.45 10.10
N TYR A 164 -39.70 9.43 9.84
CA TYR A 164 -39.44 8.34 10.77
C TYR A 164 -38.88 8.85 12.10
N ALA A 165 -37.84 9.70 12.07
CA ALA A 165 -37.27 10.31 13.27
C ALA A 165 -38.32 11.11 14.06
N ALA A 166 -39.14 11.90 13.38
CA ALA A 166 -40.18 12.67 14.05
C ALA A 166 -41.29 11.80 14.68
N VAL A 167 -41.71 10.74 13.98
CA VAL A 167 -42.74 9.82 14.49
C VAL A 167 -42.22 9.03 15.69
N VAL A 168 -41.00 8.48 15.61
CA VAL A 168 -40.38 7.75 16.72
C VAL A 168 -40.18 8.66 17.94
N ALA A 169 -39.75 9.91 17.75
CA ALA A 169 -39.63 10.86 18.84
C ALA A 169 -40.97 11.09 19.55
N ARG A 170 -42.04 11.31 18.79
CA ARG A 170 -43.39 11.54 19.33
C ARG A 170 -43.97 10.31 20.01
N GLU A 171 -43.71 9.11 19.48
CA GLU A 171 -44.09 7.83 20.12
C GLU A 171 -43.45 7.70 21.50
N LEU A 172 -42.20 8.13 21.64
CA LEU A 172 -41.45 8.13 22.90
C LEU A 172 -41.72 9.37 23.78
N GLY A 173 -42.66 10.24 23.40
CA GLY A 173 -42.99 11.46 24.14
C GLY A 173 -41.91 12.55 24.12
N ILE A 174 -40.93 12.45 23.22
CA ILE A 174 -39.87 13.45 23.04
C ILE A 174 -40.46 14.63 22.25
N PRO A 175 -40.37 15.88 22.75
CA PRO A 175 -40.92 17.02 22.05
C PRO A 175 -40.15 17.29 20.74
N ASP A 176 -40.80 17.94 19.76
CA ASP A 176 -40.20 18.26 18.45
C ASP A 176 -38.97 19.19 18.53
N HIS A 177 -38.72 19.82 19.68
CA HIS A 177 -37.51 20.60 19.98
C HIS A 177 -36.45 19.82 20.79
N GLY A 178 -36.72 18.56 21.16
CA GLY A 178 -35.82 17.68 21.90
C GLY A 178 -34.67 17.11 21.05
N TYR A 179 -34.79 17.16 19.73
CA TYR A 179 -33.76 16.77 18.78
C TYR A 179 -33.60 17.85 17.70
N GLU A 180 -32.56 17.72 16.88
CA GLU A 180 -32.29 18.65 15.78
C GLU A 180 -32.41 17.95 14.43
N LEU A 181 -33.02 18.60 13.45
CA LEU A 181 -32.93 18.21 12.05
C LEU A 181 -31.83 19.04 11.38
N GLN A 182 -31.01 18.42 10.54
CA GLN A 182 -29.91 19.09 9.88
C GLN A 182 -29.95 18.87 8.36
N MET A 183 -29.70 19.93 7.60
CA MET A 183 -29.66 19.89 6.14
C MET A 183 -28.49 20.74 5.63
N LEU A 184 -28.11 20.54 4.37
CA LEU A 184 -27.05 21.33 3.73
C LEU A 184 -27.57 22.66 3.20
N TYR A 185 -26.74 23.68 3.27
CA TYR A 185 -26.98 24.95 2.61
C TYR A 185 -27.11 24.76 1.08
N GLY A 186 -28.00 25.54 0.45
CA GLY A 186 -28.24 25.49 -1.00
C GLY A 186 -29.03 24.27 -1.49
N MET A 187 -29.42 23.34 -0.61
CA MET A 187 -30.06 22.07 -0.99
C MET A 187 -31.48 21.93 -0.45
N ALA A 188 -32.41 21.46 -1.28
CA ALA A 188 -33.81 21.21 -0.93
C ALA A 188 -34.50 22.37 -0.17
N PRO A 189 -34.47 23.62 -0.66
CA PRO A 189 -34.99 24.79 0.07
C PRO A 189 -36.48 24.67 0.43
N ALA A 190 -37.28 24.02 -0.43
CA ALA A 190 -38.69 23.75 -0.15
C ALA A 190 -38.89 22.83 1.07
N LEU A 191 -38.02 21.81 1.22
CA LEU A 191 -38.05 20.91 2.37
C LEU A 191 -37.61 21.65 3.64
N GLN A 192 -36.55 22.47 3.57
CA GLN A 192 -36.11 23.30 4.70
C GLN A 192 -37.23 24.24 5.17
N ALA A 193 -37.92 24.91 4.24
CA ALA A 193 -39.05 25.78 4.57
C ALA A 193 -40.21 25.00 5.22
N ALA A 194 -40.52 23.80 4.72
CA ALA A 194 -41.55 22.94 5.30
C ALA A 194 -41.21 22.51 6.73
N VAL A 195 -39.99 22.05 6.97
CA VAL A 195 -39.51 21.65 8.31
C VAL A 195 -39.60 22.80 9.30
N ARG A 196 -39.20 24.02 8.89
CA ARG A 196 -39.33 25.22 9.73
C ARG A 196 -40.79 25.58 10.01
N ARG A 197 -41.68 25.49 9.00
CA ARG A 197 -43.11 25.77 9.17
C ARG A 197 -43.78 24.81 10.14
N LEU A 198 -43.30 23.57 10.22
CA LEU A 198 -43.78 22.55 11.16
C LEU A 198 -43.23 22.73 12.59
N GLY A 199 -42.37 23.73 12.84
CA GLY A 199 -41.87 24.06 14.17
C GLY A 199 -40.67 23.23 14.63
N PHE A 200 -40.11 22.37 13.78
CA PHE A 200 -38.90 21.61 14.11
C PHE A 200 -37.66 22.52 14.19
N ARG A 201 -36.72 22.17 15.07
CA ARG A 201 -35.40 22.82 15.11
C ARG A 201 -34.57 22.36 13.91
N LEU A 202 -34.30 23.28 12.98
CA LEU A 202 -33.48 23.03 11.78
C LEU A 202 -32.13 23.76 11.88
N ARG A 203 -31.02 23.03 11.72
CA ARG A 203 -29.67 23.58 11.49
C ARG A 203 -29.26 23.38 10.03
N VAL A 204 -28.64 24.40 9.46
CA VAL A 204 -28.12 24.34 8.09
C VAL A 204 -26.59 24.25 8.14
N TYR A 205 -26.03 23.21 7.55
CA TYR A 205 -24.58 23.05 7.36
C TYR A 205 -24.14 23.95 6.20
N ALA A 206 -23.43 25.03 6.53
CA ALA A 206 -23.03 26.06 5.58
C ALA A 206 -21.51 26.04 5.39
N PRO A 207 -21.00 25.49 4.27
CA PRO A 207 -19.58 25.55 3.95
C PRO A 207 -19.16 27.02 3.68
N VAL A 208 -17.97 27.40 4.15
CA VAL A 208 -17.38 28.72 3.93
C VAL A 208 -15.91 28.52 3.57
N GLY A 209 -15.43 29.15 2.50
CA GLY A 209 -14.05 29.06 2.09
C GLY A 209 -13.79 29.59 0.67
N GLU A 210 -12.56 29.37 0.22
CA GLU A 210 -12.07 29.76 -1.10
C GLU A 210 -12.70 28.92 -2.23
N LEU A 211 -12.61 29.44 -3.46
CA LEU A 211 -13.23 28.83 -4.63
C LEU A 211 -12.74 27.40 -4.92
N VAL A 212 -11.43 27.14 -4.83
CA VAL A 212 -10.86 25.83 -5.18
C VAL A 212 -11.39 24.69 -4.27
N PRO A 213 -11.30 24.78 -2.92
CA PRO A 213 -11.97 23.84 -2.03
C PRO A 213 -13.50 23.83 -2.21
N GLY A 214 -14.10 24.99 -2.49
CA GLY A 214 -15.53 25.11 -2.77
C GLY A 214 -15.99 24.30 -3.99
N MET A 215 -15.18 24.25 -5.04
CA MET A 215 -15.43 23.43 -6.22
C MET A 215 -15.30 21.93 -5.92
N ALA A 216 -14.29 21.53 -5.15
CA ALA A 216 -14.16 20.13 -4.70
C ALA A 216 -15.38 19.70 -3.86
N TYR A 217 -15.84 20.56 -2.96
CA TYR A 217 -17.08 20.36 -2.21
C TYR A 217 -18.30 20.26 -3.14
N LEU A 218 -18.42 21.17 -4.12
CA LEU A 218 -19.51 21.18 -5.10
C LEU A 218 -19.59 19.88 -5.89
N VAL A 219 -18.47 19.34 -6.38
CA VAL A 219 -18.45 18.05 -7.12
C VAL A 219 -19.03 16.94 -6.25
N ARG A 220 -18.62 16.83 -4.98
CA ARG A 220 -19.20 15.85 -4.04
C ARG A 220 -20.69 16.07 -3.83
N ARG A 221 -21.16 17.33 -3.77
CA ARG A 221 -22.59 17.64 -3.67
C ARG A 221 -23.35 17.24 -4.93
N LEU A 222 -22.77 17.45 -6.11
CA LEU A 222 -23.38 17.01 -7.37
C LEU A 222 -23.54 15.49 -7.36
N LEU A 223 -22.49 14.74 -7.05
CA LEU A 223 -22.53 13.27 -6.97
C LEU A 223 -23.63 12.76 -6.03
N GLU A 224 -23.73 13.32 -4.81
CA GLU A 224 -24.75 12.94 -3.83
C GLU A 224 -26.18 13.15 -4.34
N ASN A 225 -26.41 14.18 -5.15
CA ASN A 225 -27.73 14.57 -5.61
C ASN A 225 -28.09 14.05 -7.00
N THR A 226 -27.11 13.70 -7.83
CA THR A 226 -27.32 13.11 -9.15
C THR A 226 -27.25 11.58 -9.13
N SER A 227 -26.83 10.96 -8.02
CA SER A 227 -26.87 9.50 -7.87
C SER A 227 -28.28 8.96 -8.17
N ASN A 228 -28.35 7.81 -8.87
CA ASN A 228 -29.62 7.14 -9.19
C ASN A 228 -30.44 6.84 -7.92
N GLU A 229 -29.75 6.61 -6.80
CA GLU A 229 -30.37 6.30 -5.52
C GLU A 229 -30.80 7.55 -4.71
N SER A 230 -30.51 8.76 -5.19
CA SER A 230 -30.82 9.99 -4.45
C SER A 230 -32.32 10.29 -4.40
N PHE A 231 -32.88 10.45 -3.20
CA PHE A 231 -34.27 10.88 -2.98
C PHE A 231 -34.61 12.17 -3.73
N VAL A 232 -33.67 13.12 -3.76
CA VAL A 232 -33.83 14.42 -4.42
C VAL A 232 -34.03 14.24 -5.93
N ARG A 233 -33.26 13.34 -6.55
CA ARG A 233 -33.41 13.00 -7.97
C ARG A 233 -34.70 12.24 -8.26
N ARG A 234 -35.01 11.19 -7.49
CA ARG A 234 -36.21 10.35 -7.68
C ARG A 234 -37.50 11.19 -7.67
N ARG A 235 -37.55 12.22 -6.80
CA ARG A 235 -38.70 13.13 -6.71
C ARG A 235 -38.68 14.23 -7.77
N LEU A 236 -37.58 14.96 -7.93
CA LEU A 236 -37.55 16.17 -8.76
C LEU A 236 -37.39 15.88 -10.25
N LYS A 237 -36.80 14.73 -10.63
CA LYS A 237 -36.53 14.37 -12.02
C LYS A 237 -37.36 13.19 -12.51
N GLU A 238 -37.57 12.18 -11.67
CA GLU A 238 -38.15 10.89 -12.10
C GLU A 238 -39.64 10.76 -11.75
N GLY A 239 -40.22 11.72 -11.01
CA GLY A 239 -41.67 11.80 -10.79
C GLY A 239 -42.25 10.61 -10.01
N GLN A 240 -41.45 9.91 -9.21
CA GLN A 240 -41.95 8.79 -8.41
C GLN A 240 -43.08 9.21 -7.46
N GLU A 241 -44.09 8.35 -7.35
CA GLU A 241 -45.22 8.52 -6.44
C GLU A 241 -44.76 8.64 -4.98
N LEU A 242 -45.46 9.48 -4.21
CA LEU A 242 -45.08 9.80 -2.83
C LEU A 242 -45.06 8.54 -1.94
N ASP A 243 -46.00 7.61 -2.14
CA ASP A 243 -46.08 6.36 -1.37
C ASP A 243 -44.84 5.48 -1.59
N ALA A 244 -44.30 5.46 -2.82
CA ALA A 244 -43.06 4.74 -3.13
C ALA A 244 -41.85 5.40 -2.46
N LEU A 245 -41.83 6.73 -2.38
CA LEU A 245 -40.78 7.50 -1.71
C LEU A 245 -40.84 7.42 -0.18
N LEU A 246 -42.02 7.14 0.38
CA LEU A 246 -42.26 7.00 1.82
C LEU A 246 -42.31 5.55 2.30
N ARG A 247 -42.09 4.58 1.41
CA ARG A 247 -42.06 3.15 1.78
C ARG A 247 -41.03 2.90 2.87
N ALA A 248 -41.32 1.94 3.74
CA ALA A 248 -40.31 1.44 4.66
C ALA A 248 -39.16 0.80 3.86
N PRO A 249 -37.91 0.88 4.36
CA PRO A 249 -36.78 0.18 3.74
C PRO A 249 -37.11 -1.31 3.60
N GLY A 250 -36.77 -1.92 2.46
CA GLY A 250 -37.19 -3.27 2.09
C GLY A 250 -36.61 -4.42 2.93
N VAL A 251 -35.88 -4.14 4.01
CA VAL A 251 -35.15 -5.15 4.79
C VAL A 251 -35.58 -5.12 6.25
N SER A 252 -36.36 -6.12 6.68
CA SER A 252 -36.85 -6.23 8.06
C SER A 252 -35.79 -6.74 9.05
N GLU A 253 -34.81 -7.52 8.59
CA GLU A 253 -33.80 -8.15 9.44
C GLU A 253 -32.42 -8.23 8.76
N VAL A 254 -31.75 -7.10 8.52
CA VAL A 254 -30.28 -7.14 8.39
C VAL A 254 -29.73 -7.49 9.78
N GLY A 255 -29.10 -8.65 9.96
CA GLY A 255 -28.35 -8.94 11.19
C GLY A 255 -27.26 -7.90 11.43
N LEU A 256 -26.64 -7.88 12.62
CA LEU A 256 -25.40 -7.10 12.78
C LEU A 256 -24.38 -7.63 11.76
N PRO A 257 -23.91 -6.82 10.81
CA PRO A 257 -22.93 -7.30 9.84
C PRO A 257 -21.60 -7.51 10.57
N ASP A 258 -21.20 -8.78 10.70
CA ASP A 258 -19.83 -9.10 11.06
C ASP A 258 -18.93 -8.73 9.87
N LEU A 259 -17.99 -7.80 10.07
CA LEU A 259 -16.95 -7.49 9.06
C LEU A 259 -16.03 -8.70 8.81
N GLY A 260 -16.21 -9.79 9.56
CA GLY A 260 -15.48 -11.03 9.50
C GLY A 260 -14.05 -10.87 10.01
N PRO A 261 -13.28 -11.96 10.12
CA PRO A 261 -11.83 -11.85 10.19
C PRO A 261 -11.29 -11.15 8.94
N PRO A 262 -10.06 -10.58 8.98
CA PRO A 262 -9.39 -10.09 7.78
C PRO A 262 -9.46 -11.12 6.66
N ALA A 263 -9.68 -10.68 5.42
CA ALA A 263 -9.77 -11.58 4.28
C ALA A 263 -8.46 -12.36 4.14
N ARG A 264 -8.49 -13.65 4.49
CA ARG A 264 -7.45 -14.61 4.12
C ARG A 264 -7.96 -15.41 2.96
N ARG A 265 -7.13 -15.52 1.93
CA ARG A 265 -7.51 -16.31 0.77
C ARG A 265 -7.44 -17.80 1.09
N PRO A 266 -8.43 -18.59 0.64
CA PRO A 266 -8.34 -20.03 0.73
C PRO A 266 -7.22 -20.54 -0.17
N ALA A 267 -6.66 -21.69 0.20
CA ALA A 267 -5.71 -22.39 -0.64
C ALA A 267 -6.28 -22.65 -2.06
N THR A 268 -5.43 -22.52 -3.07
CA THR A 268 -5.80 -22.79 -4.46
C THR A 268 -6.16 -24.28 -4.66
N ASP A 269 -7.32 -24.56 -5.25
CA ASP A 269 -7.69 -25.91 -5.71
C ASP A 269 -6.73 -26.35 -6.83
N LEU A 270 -5.92 -27.37 -6.55
CA LEU A 270 -4.88 -27.87 -7.44
C LEU A 270 -5.45 -28.53 -8.71
N GLY A 271 -6.66 -29.11 -8.64
CA GLY A 271 -7.30 -29.76 -9.77
C GLY A 271 -8.00 -28.77 -10.71
N ARG A 272 -8.49 -27.66 -10.14
CA ARG A 272 -9.17 -26.60 -10.91
C ARG A 272 -8.89 -25.23 -10.29
N PRO A 273 -7.71 -24.64 -10.54
CA PRO A 273 -7.39 -23.33 -9.98
C PRO A 273 -8.35 -22.28 -10.55
N GLY A 274 -8.95 -21.48 -9.67
CA GLY A 274 -9.75 -20.32 -10.05
C GLY A 274 -8.92 -19.23 -10.75
N PRO A 275 -9.57 -18.14 -11.19
CA PRO A 275 -8.86 -17.01 -11.81
C PRO A 275 -7.82 -16.43 -10.86
N TYR A 276 -6.77 -15.83 -11.43
CA TYR A 276 -5.78 -15.09 -10.65
C TYR A 276 -6.43 -13.87 -9.99
N ARG A 277 -6.00 -13.57 -8.77
CA ARG A 277 -6.31 -12.35 -8.02
C ARG A 277 -5.06 -12.00 -7.20
N HIS A 278 -4.82 -10.74 -6.84
CA HIS A 278 -3.66 -10.31 -6.02
C HIS A 278 -3.83 -10.60 -4.54
N GLU A 279 -2.86 -11.21 -3.85
CA GLU A 279 -2.94 -11.45 -2.40
C GLU A 279 -3.28 -10.14 -1.65
N PRO A 280 -4.32 -10.13 -0.78
CA PRO A 280 -4.73 -8.92 -0.09
C PRO A 280 -3.62 -8.42 0.84
N ILE A 281 -3.24 -7.16 0.66
CA ILE A 281 -2.40 -6.44 1.62
C ILE A 281 -3.12 -6.34 2.97
N ALA A 282 -2.36 -6.11 4.03
CA ALA A 282 -2.88 -5.97 5.38
C ALA A 282 -3.84 -4.77 5.49
N GLU A 283 -5.03 -5.02 6.03
CA GLU A 283 -6.04 -4.00 6.29
C GLU A 283 -5.68 -3.19 7.55
N TRP A 284 -4.70 -2.29 7.44
CA TRP A 284 -4.09 -1.55 8.56
C TRP A 284 -5.06 -0.71 9.38
N ARG A 285 -6.23 -0.35 8.82
CA ARG A 285 -7.32 0.31 9.54
C ARG A 285 -7.89 -0.54 10.68
N ARG A 286 -7.80 -1.87 10.61
CA ARG A 286 -8.25 -2.77 11.69
C ARG A 286 -7.24 -2.87 12.83
N VAL A 287 -7.69 -2.64 14.06
CA VAL A 287 -6.86 -2.75 15.27
C VAL A 287 -6.23 -4.14 15.44
N GLY A 288 -6.99 -5.21 15.16
CA GLY A 288 -6.51 -6.58 15.27
C GLY A 288 -5.36 -6.90 14.30
N VAL A 289 -5.37 -6.32 13.10
CA VAL A 289 -4.31 -6.49 12.10
C VAL A 289 -3.02 -5.81 12.57
N ARG A 290 -3.11 -4.55 13.02
CA ARG A 290 -1.95 -3.83 13.58
C ARG A 290 -1.36 -4.55 14.79
N ALA A 291 -2.20 -5.04 15.69
CA ALA A 291 -1.77 -5.77 16.88
C ALA A 291 -1.08 -7.10 16.54
N ALA A 292 -1.64 -7.86 15.59
CA ALA A 292 -1.05 -9.12 15.14
C ALA A 292 0.34 -8.92 14.51
N PHE A 293 0.48 -7.91 13.65
CA PHE A 293 1.77 -7.57 13.04
C PHE A 293 2.77 -7.06 14.08
N GLY A 294 2.36 -6.16 14.99
CA GLY A 294 3.22 -5.69 16.07
C GLY A 294 3.71 -6.83 16.99
N ALA A 295 2.84 -7.81 17.26
CA ALA A 295 3.24 -9.01 17.99
C ALA A 295 4.24 -9.88 17.21
N ALA A 296 4.14 -9.94 15.88
CA ALA A 296 5.13 -10.63 15.04
C ALA A 296 6.49 -9.92 15.06
N VAL A 297 6.51 -8.59 14.92
CA VAL A 297 7.71 -7.76 15.05
C VAL A 297 8.39 -8.01 16.40
N ALA A 298 7.64 -7.97 17.51
CA ALA A 298 8.18 -8.22 18.84
C ALA A 298 8.75 -9.66 19.01
N ARG A 299 8.10 -10.67 18.42
CA ARG A 299 8.60 -12.06 18.44
C ARG A 299 9.91 -12.20 17.67
N VAL A 300 10.00 -11.61 16.48
CA VAL A 300 11.22 -11.64 15.66
C VAL A 300 12.34 -10.89 16.37
N GLU A 301 12.07 -9.71 16.94
CA GLU A 301 13.04 -8.95 17.72
C GLU A 301 13.59 -9.77 18.90
N ALA A 302 12.70 -10.42 19.67
CA ALA A 302 13.11 -11.28 20.77
C ALA A 302 13.95 -12.46 20.31
N ARG A 303 13.64 -13.06 19.15
CA ARG A 303 14.41 -14.16 18.56
C ARG A 303 15.80 -13.72 18.11
N ILE A 304 15.92 -12.55 17.49
CA ILE A 304 17.20 -11.96 17.09
C ILE A 304 18.07 -11.69 18.34
N LYS A 305 17.49 -11.07 19.37
CA LYS A 305 18.19 -10.72 20.61
C LYS A 305 18.57 -11.92 21.49
N ALA A 306 17.98 -13.10 21.27
CA ALA A 306 18.23 -14.29 22.09
C ALA A 306 19.54 -15.03 21.75
N GLY A 307 20.20 -14.71 20.63
CA GLY A 307 21.41 -15.39 20.17
C GLY A 307 22.22 -14.56 19.17
N PRO A 308 23.24 -15.14 18.52
CA PRO A 308 24.08 -14.45 17.53
C PRO A 308 23.38 -14.32 16.15
N GLY A 309 22.12 -13.91 16.15
CA GLY A 309 21.26 -13.89 14.96
C GLY A 309 20.73 -15.27 14.53
N LEU A 310 19.95 -15.28 13.46
CA LEU A 310 19.39 -16.48 12.84
C LEU A 310 20.48 -17.27 12.08
N ASP A 311 20.61 -18.56 12.33
CA ASP A 311 21.50 -19.44 11.55
C ASP A 311 20.89 -19.77 10.19
N VAL A 312 21.59 -19.41 9.11
CA VAL A 312 21.16 -19.62 7.73
C VAL A 312 22.18 -20.49 7.00
N ALA A 313 21.89 -21.78 6.88
CA ALA A 313 22.74 -22.71 6.14
C ALA A 313 22.58 -22.56 4.61
N ALA A 314 23.60 -22.97 3.86
CA ALA A 314 23.42 -23.30 2.45
C ALA A 314 22.56 -24.56 2.34
N VAL A 315 21.86 -24.74 1.21
CA VAL A 315 21.07 -25.96 0.97
C VAL A 315 21.51 -26.56 -0.36
N ILE A 316 22.03 -27.78 -0.33
CA ILE A 316 22.43 -28.54 -1.51
C ILE A 316 21.81 -29.93 -1.40
N ASP A 317 21.22 -30.41 -2.50
CA ASP A 317 20.51 -31.70 -2.54
C ASP A 317 19.39 -31.82 -1.48
N GLY A 318 18.74 -30.70 -1.16
CA GLY A 318 17.66 -30.65 -0.16
C GLY A 318 18.12 -30.62 1.29
N HIS A 319 19.43 -30.65 1.57
CA HIS A 319 19.97 -30.70 2.93
C HIS A 319 20.80 -29.46 3.28
N PRO A 320 20.77 -29.01 4.54
CA PRO A 320 21.68 -27.99 5.05
C PRO A 320 23.15 -28.41 4.90
N VAL A 321 23.98 -27.50 4.39
CA VAL A 321 25.43 -27.70 4.24
C VAL A 321 26.17 -26.58 4.96
N GLY A 322 27.15 -26.96 5.78
CA GLY A 322 28.07 -26.01 6.42
C GLY A 322 29.16 -25.57 5.46
N THR A 323 29.55 -24.30 5.55
CA THR A 323 30.64 -23.71 4.75
C THR A 323 31.83 -23.33 5.63
N PRO A 324 33.06 -23.30 5.08
CA PRO A 324 34.24 -22.88 5.85
C PRO A 324 34.18 -21.42 6.31
N ALA A 325 33.52 -20.56 5.53
CA ALA A 325 33.30 -19.16 5.81
C ALA A 325 31.84 -18.88 6.14
N ARG A 326 31.58 -17.81 6.88
CA ARG A 326 30.25 -17.30 7.20
C ARG A 326 30.17 -15.81 6.91
N MET A 327 28.98 -15.33 6.63
CA MET A 327 28.64 -13.91 6.51
C MET A 327 27.61 -13.53 7.56
N VAL A 328 27.48 -12.24 7.83
CA VAL A 328 26.53 -11.70 8.81
C VAL A 328 25.69 -10.63 8.12
N SER A 329 24.36 -10.74 8.26
CA SER A 329 23.44 -9.64 8.00
C SER A 329 23.13 -8.93 9.32
N VAL A 330 23.04 -7.61 9.28
CA VAL A 330 22.77 -6.76 10.45
C VAL A 330 21.47 -6.01 10.25
N ASP A 331 20.89 -5.47 11.33
CA ASP A 331 19.76 -4.55 11.21
C ASP A 331 20.28 -3.22 10.65
N PRO A 332 19.82 -2.75 9.47
CA PRO A 332 20.27 -1.47 8.93
C PRO A 332 19.91 -0.27 9.82
N SER A 333 18.94 -0.43 10.73
CA SER A 333 18.49 0.59 11.70
C SER A 333 19.35 0.61 12.97
N ASP A 334 20.07 -0.48 13.23
CA ASP A 334 20.96 -0.66 14.36
C ASP A 334 22.05 -1.68 13.98
N SER A 335 23.10 -1.19 13.33
CA SER A 335 24.14 -2.04 12.73
C SER A 335 24.95 -2.88 13.74
N ALA A 336 24.76 -2.66 15.04
CA ALA A 336 25.33 -3.51 16.09
C ALA A 336 24.50 -4.79 16.33
N THR A 337 23.26 -4.83 15.86
CA THR A 337 22.37 -5.99 15.98
C THR A 337 22.57 -6.92 14.78
N GLU A 338 23.14 -8.10 15.01
CA GLU A 338 23.24 -9.16 14.01
C GLU A 338 21.87 -9.84 13.84
N VAL A 339 21.31 -9.78 12.63
CA VAL A 339 20.01 -10.39 12.31
C VAL A 339 20.19 -11.84 11.93
N ALA A 340 21.19 -12.15 11.10
CA ALA A 340 21.50 -13.52 10.71
C ALA A 340 23.00 -13.76 10.56
N SER A 341 23.41 -14.97 10.92
CA SER A 341 24.69 -15.54 10.51
C SER A 341 24.40 -16.54 9.41
N SER A 342 24.95 -16.35 8.21
CA SER A 342 24.71 -17.19 7.05
C SER A 342 25.97 -17.91 6.57
N ALA A 343 25.78 -19.07 5.96
CA ALA A 343 26.80 -19.71 5.15
C ALA A 343 27.32 -18.76 4.06
N SER A 344 28.60 -18.89 3.71
CA SER A 344 29.20 -18.18 2.59
C SER A 344 29.80 -19.20 1.63
N CYS A 345 29.05 -19.51 0.59
CA CYS A 345 29.40 -20.49 -0.44
C CYS A 345 30.50 -19.93 -1.35
N GLY A 346 31.52 -20.74 -1.57
CA GLY A 346 32.53 -20.50 -2.58
C GLY A 346 32.32 -21.38 -3.82
N ARG A 347 33.39 -21.54 -4.59
CA ARG A 347 33.38 -22.37 -5.81
C ARG A 347 33.07 -23.84 -5.55
N ALA A 348 33.59 -24.40 -4.45
CA ALA A 348 33.42 -25.82 -4.12
C ALA A 348 31.94 -26.18 -3.90
N GLU A 349 31.21 -25.34 -3.16
CA GLU A 349 29.77 -25.52 -2.94
C GLU A 349 28.97 -25.32 -4.23
N ALA A 350 29.36 -24.33 -5.05
CA ALA A 350 28.73 -24.09 -6.34
C ALA A 350 28.89 -25.28 -7.30
N ASP A 351 30.07 -25.91 -7.34
CA ASP A 351 30.34 -27.12 -8.12
C ASP A 351 29.49 -28.30 -7.64
N ALA A 352 29.41 -28.51 -6.32
CA ALA A 352 28.57 -29.56 -5.75
C ALA A 352 27.09 -29.35 -6.10
N ALA A 353 26.60 -28.11 -6.01
CA ALA A 353 25.24 -27.75 -6.36
C ALA A 353 24.95 -27.91 -7.87
N LEU A 354 25.90 -27.56 -8.74
CA LEU A 354 25.80 -27.80 -10.18
C LEU A 354 25.71 -29.29 -10.51
N ASP A 355 26.54 -30.11 -9.89
CA ASP A 355 26.53 -31.56 -10.07
C ASP A 355 25.18 -32.17 -9.68
N VAL A 356 24.62 -31.73 -8.55
CA VAL A 356 23.28 -32.12 -8.08
C VAL A 356 22.21 -31.66 -9.07
N ALA A 357 22.21 -30.38 -9.45
CA ALA A 357 21.21 -29.81 -10.36
C ALA A 357 21.22 -30.51 -11.73
N ARG A 358 22.39 -30.88 -12.27
CA ARG A 358 22.49 -31.64 -13.52
C ARG A 358 21.87 -33.03 -13.43
N ARG A 359 21.98 -33.70 -12.28
CA ARG A 359 21.36 -35.02 -12.05
C ARG A 359 19.85 -34.93 -11.85
N ALA A 360 19.38 -33.91 -11.13
CA ALA A 360 17.97 -33.72 -10.81
C ALA A 360 17.15 -33.11 -11.96
N TRP A 361 17.75 -32.26 -12.80
CA TRP A 361 17.03 -31.54 -13.85
C TRP A 361 16.25 -32.45 -14.83
N PRO A 362 16.81 -33.56 -15.36
CA PRO A 362 16.07 -34.38 -16.32
C PRO A 362 14.78 -34.99 -15.78
N SER A 363 14.73 -35.40 -14.51
CA SER A 363 13.49 -35.90 -13.90
C SER A 363 12.49 -34.77 -13.69
N TRP A 364 12.93 -33.63 -13.15
CA TRP A 364 12.08 -32.47 -12.93
C TRP A 364 11.49 -31.89 -14.22
N ALA A 365 12.27 -31.84 -15.29
CA ALA A 365 11.81 -31.38 -16.60
C ALA A 365 10.69 -32.28 -17.18
N ARG A 366 10.67 -33.57 -16.80
CA ARG A 366 9.62 -34.54 -17.19
C ARG A 366 8.42 -34.56 -16.27
N THR A 367 8.52 -34.04 -15.04
CA THR A 367 7.38 -33.89 -14.13
C THR A 367 6.26 -33.11 -14.82
N PRO A 368 5.00 -33.56 -14.80
CA PRO A 368 3.89 -32.85 -15.42
C PRO A 368 3.78 -31.39 -14.95
N VAL A 369 3.43 -30.49 -15.87
CA VAL A 369 3.31 -29.04 -15.57
C VAL A 369 2.38 -28.78 -14.39
N ALA A 370 1.28 -29.54 -14.29
CA ALA A 370 0.33 -29.43 -13.19
C ALA A 370 0.95 -29.76 -11.82
N GLU A 371 1.80 -30.78 -11.74
CA GLU A 371 2.51 -31.13 -10.50
C GLU A 371 3.54 -30.06 -10.12
N ARG A 372 4.24 -29.50 -11.12
CA ARG A 372 5.18 -28.38 -10.88
C ARG A 372 4.44 -27.13 -10.40
N ALA A 373 3.31 -26.78 -11.01
CA ALA A 373 2.47 -25.67 -10.59
C ALA A 373 1.89 -25.89 -9.17
N ALA A 374 1.55 -27.13 -8.83
CA ALA A 374 1.05 -27.47 -7.51
C ALA A 374 2.07 -27.22 -6.37
N VAL A 375 3.37 -27.34 -6.65
CA VAL A 375 4.43 -26.93 -5.70
C VAL A 375 4.33 -25.42 -5.41
N LEU A 376 4.18 -24.59 -6.45
CA LEU A 376 4.04 -23.13 -6.27
C LEU A 376 2.79 -22.77 -5.48
N PHE A 377 1.64 -23.39 -5.78
CA PHE A 377 0.39 -23.12 -5.04
C PHE A 377 0.49 -23.52 -3.56
N ARG A 378 1.19 -24.61 -3.24
CA ARG A 378 1.45 -24.99 -1.84
C ARG A 378 2.45 -24.06 -1.16
N ALA A 379 3.47 -23.57 -1.87
CA ALA A 379 4.41 -22.59 -1.35
C ALA A 379 3.72 -21.24 -1.04
N ALA A 380 2.82 -20.79 -1.93
CA ALA A 380 1.97 -19.63 -1.72
C ALA A 380 1.14 -19.76 -0.43
N GLU A 381 0.49 -20.91 -0.22
CA GLU A 381 -0.28 -21.16 1.00
C GLU A 381 0.60 -21.18 2.25
N TRP A 382 1.79 -21.78 2.17
CA TRP A 382 2.74 -21.80 3.29
C TRP A 382 3.15 -20.38 3.71
N MET A 383 3.43 -19.50 2.74
CA MET A 383 3.78 -18.10 2.98
C MET A 383 2.57 -17.34 3.53
N ARG A 384 1.37 -17.54 2.98
CA ARG A 384 0.13 -16.89 3.42
C ARG A 384 -0.17 -17.16 4.91
N LEU A 385 0.04 -18.39 5.37
CA LEU A 385 -0.15 -18.77 6.78
C LEU A 385 0.90 -18.19 7.74
N ARG A 386 2.01 -17.65 7.20
CA ARG A 386 3.14 -17.08 7.95
C ARG A 386 3.44 -15.63 7.58
N LYS A 387 2.49 -14.97 6.91
CA LYS A 387 2.70 -13.66 6.29
C LYS A 387 3.27 -12.66 7.28
N GLU A 388 2.68 -12.56 8.48
CA GLU A 388 3.11 -11.61 9.49
C GLU A 388 4.52 -11.89 10.02
N GLU A 389 4.94 -13.15 10.14
CA GLU A 389 6.29 -13.52 10.59
C GLU A 389 7.34 -13.23 9.52
N LEU A 390 7.03 -13.58 8.26
CA LEU A 390 7.91 -13.32 7.11
C LEU A 390 8.11 -11.81 6.90
N SER A 391 7.02 -11.03 6.97
CA SER A 391 7.08 -9.58 6.86
C SER A 391 7.84 -8.96 8.04
N ALA A 392 7.61 -9.44 9.27
CA ALA A 392 8.33 -8.95 10.44
C ALA A 392 9.84 -9.16 10.35
N LEU A 393 10.33 -10.23 9.71
CA LEU A 393 11.77 -10.42 9.49
C LEU A 393 12.36 -9.33 8.57
N GLN A 394 11.62 -8.90 7.54
CA GLN A 394 12.07 -7.83 6.63
C GLN A 394 12.18 -6.46 7.30
N VAL A 395 11.45 -6.25 8.40
CA VAL A 395 11.54 -5.02 9.22
C VAL A 395 12.95 -4.86 9.80
N PHE A 396 13.59 -5.97 10.17
CA PHE A 396 14.93 -5.99 10.77
C PHE A 396 16.01 -6.22 9.71
N GLU A 397 15.92 -7.27 8.89
CA GLU A 397 17.01 -7.63 7.97
C GLU A 397 17.13 -6.66 6.77
N ALA A 398 16.01 -6.10 6.32
CA ALA A 398 15.96 -5.23 5.14
C ALA A 398 15.57 -3.78 5.45
N GLY A 399 15.31 -3.45 6.71
CA GLY A 399 14.87 -2.10 7.11
C GLY A 399 13.55 -1.65 6.46
N LYS A 400 12.63 -2.57 6.17
CA LYS A 400 11.35 -2.23 5.52
C LYS A 400 10.30 -1.71 6.52
N PRO A 401 9.69 -0.53 6.28
CA PRO A 401 8.45 -0.14 6.94
C PRO A 401 7.36 -1.20 6.78
N TRP A 402 6.39 -1.26 7.71
CA TRP A 402 5.45 -2.39 7.78
C TRP A 402 4.64 -2.61 6.50
N LYS A 403 4.19 -1.53 5.85
CA LYS A 403 3.48 -1.61 4.57
C LYS A 403 4.34 -2.21 3.46
N GLU A 404 5.60 -1.81 3.41
CA GLU A 404 6.57 -2.29 2.41
C GLU A 404 6.90 -3.76 2.64
N ALA A 405 7.04 -4.18 3.90
CA ALA A 405 7.30 -5.57 4.27
C ALA A 405 6.10 -6.49 3.99
N ASP A 406 4.88 -6.06 4.31
CA ASP A 406 3.67 -6.82 4.01
C ASP A 406 3.44 -6.95 2.50
N ALA A 407 3.61 -5.86 1.75
CA ALA A 407 3.48 -5.87 0.29
C ALA A 407 4.50 -6.81 -0.37
N ASP A 408 5.74 -6.87 0.12
CA ASP A 408 6.78 -7.77 -0.40
C ASP A 408 6.40 -9.26 -0.28
N VAL A 409 5.83 -9.66 0.86
CA VAL A 409 5.37 -11.05 1.05
C VAL A 409 4.11 -11.32 0.23
N CYS A 410 3.19 -10.35 0.10
CA CYS A 410 2.02 -10.48 -0.78
C CYS A 410 2.44 -10.68 -2.24
N GLU A 411 3.42 -9.90 -2.72
CA GLU A 411 3.94 -10.02 -4.08
C GLU A 411 4.68 -11.36 -4.31
N ALA A 412 5.40 -11.88 -3.30
CA ALA A 412 5.98 -13.22 -3.35
C ALA A 412 4.91 -14.32 -3.53
N ILE A 413 3.80 -14.23 -2.76
CA ILE A 413 2.65 -15.12 -2.90
C ILE A 413 2.05 -14.99 -4.31
N ASP A 414 1.90 -13.76 -4.79
CA ASP A 414 1.38 -13.47 -6.13
C ASP A 414 2.23 -14.07 -7.24
N PHE A 415 3.56 -14.03 -7.15
CA PHE A 415 4.41 -14.70 -8.13
C PHE A 415 4.19 -16.21 -8.18
N CYS A 416 4.06 -16.87 -7.03
CA CYS A 416 3.72 -18.29 -6.98
C CYS A 416 2.37 -18.57 -7.66
N GLU A 417 1.33 -17.80 -7.30
CA GLU A 417 -0.04 -17.97 -7.79
C GLU A 417 -0.15 -17.65 -9.30
N TYR A 418 0.51 -16.57 -9.74
CA TYR A 418 0.51 -16.13 -11.13
C TYR A 418 1.31 -17.08 -12.01
N TYR A 419 2.55 -17.40 -11.66
CA TYR A 419 3.38 -18.28 -12.49
C TYR A 419 2.90 -19.73 -12.49
N GLY A 420 2.30 -20.22 -11.41
CA GLY A 420 1.60 -21.52 -11.42
C GLY A 420 0.49 -21.56 -12.47
N ARG A 421 -0.37 -20.53 -12.52
CA ARG A 421 -1.45 -20.41 -13.52
C ARG A 421 -0.93 -20.19 -14.94
N GLN A 422 0.11 -19.37 -15.12
CA GLN A 422 0.74 -19.17 -16.43
C GLN A 422 1.38 -20.47 -16.94
N ALA A 423 2.01 -21.24 -16.07
CA ALA A 423 2.58 -22.53 -16.44
C ALA A 423 1.50 -23.49 -16.93
N LEU A 424 0.37 -23.61 -16.22
CA LEU A 424 -0.77 -24.42 -16.69
C LEU A 424 -1.27 -23.98 -18.06
N ARG A 425 -1.42 -22.67 -18.27
CA ARG A 425 -1.85 -22.10 -19.56
C ARG A 425 -0.86 -22.44 -20.69
N LEU A 426 0.43 -22.21 -20.48
CA LEU A 426 1.48 -22.48 -21.47
C LEU A 426 1.71 -23.99 -21.68
N GLY A 427 1.48 -24.80 -20.65
CA GLY A 427 1.60 -26.26 -20.68
C GLY A 427 0.56 -26.94 -21.57
N ALA A 428 -0.58 -26.28 -21.82
CA ALA A 428 -1.57 -26.74 -22.80
C ALA A 428 -1.08 -26.64 -24.26
N GLY A 429 0.04 -25.94 -24.50
CA GLY A 429 0.56 -25.68 -25.85
C GLY A 429 -0.17 -24.53 -26.53
N GLY A 430 0.13 -24.35 -27.83
CA GLY A 430 -0.52 -23.35 -28.68
C GLY A 430 -1.14 -23.98 -29.91
N ALA A 431 -2.08 -23.27 -30.54
CA ALA A 431 -2.68 -23.68 -31.80
C ALA A 431 -1.62 -23.71 -32.91
N VAL A 432 -1.61 -24.78 -33.70
CA VAL A 432 -0.77 -24.95 -34.88
C VAL A 432 -1.59 -25.60 -35.99
N GLU A 433 -1.48 -25.06 -37.20
CA GLU A 433 -2.14 -25.63 -38.37
C GLU A 433 -1.59 -27.03 -38.66
N SER A 434 -2.49 -27.97 -38.94
CA SER A 434 -2.13 -29.35 -39.29
C SER A 434 -2.79 -29.72 -40.62
N PRO A 435 -2.02 -29.85 -41.71
CA PRO A 435 -2.54 -30.37 -42.97
C PRO A 435 -3.17 -31.78 -42.80
N PRO A 436 -4.06 -32.20 -43.71
CA PRO A 436 -4.62 -33.56 -43.66
C PRO A 436 -3.51 -34.63 -43.64
N GLY A 437 -3.55 -35.50 -42.62
CA GLY A 437 -2.55 -36.56 -42.41
C GLY A 437 -1.37 -36.19 -41.49
N GLU A 438 -1.31 -34.94 -41.00
CA GLU A 438 -0.26 -34.44 -40.10
C GLU A 438 -0.83 -34.08 -38.72
N ALA A 439 0.00 -34.17 -37.68
CA ALA A 439 -0.37 -33.77 -36.31
C ALA A 439 0.74 -32.91 -35.70
N ASN A 440 0.62 -31.59 -35.90
CA ASN A 440 1.58 -30.64 -35.34
C ASN A 440 1.25 -30.30 -33.90
N ARG A 441 2.28 -30.06 -33.09
CA ARG A 441 2.14 -29.62 -31.69
C ARG A 441 3.22 -28.61 -31.32
N LEU A 442 2.82 -27.49 -30.71
CA LEU A 442 3.74 -26.57 -30.04
C LEU A 442 3.86 -26.94 -28.57
N SER A 443 5.08 -27.11 -28.07
CA SER A 443 5.36 -27.39 -26.66
C SER A 443 6.56 -26.59 -26.16
N TYR A 444 6.56 -26.29 -24.85
CA TYR A 444 7.65 -25.60 -24.17
C TYR A 444 8.41 -26.57 -23.26
N ARG A 445 9.72 -26.40 -23.14
CA ARG A 445 10.59 -27.22 -22.28
C ARG A 445 11.55 -26.33 -21.48
N GLY A 446 11.89 -26.77 -20.28
CA GLY A 446 12.96 -26.15 -19.49
C GLY A 446 14.28 -26.16 -20.25
N ARG A 447 15.11 -25.14 -20.05
CA ARG A 447 16.37 -24.96 -20.78
C ARG A 447 17.54 -25.72 -20.14
N GLY A 448 17.52 -25.97 -18.83
CA GLY A 448 18.64 -26.58 -18.13
C GLY A 448 18.71 -26.17 -16.66
N VAL A 449 19.94 -25.92 -16.21
CA VAL A 449 20.23 -25.30 -14.91
C VAL A 449 20.11 -23.77 -15.04
N ALA A 450 19.40 -23.14 -14.12
CA ALA A 450 19.23 -21.70 -14.04
C ALA A 450 19.99 -21.15 -12.83
N ALA A 451 20.83 -20.13 -13.03
CA ALA A 451 21.37 -19.33 -11.95
C ALA A 451 20.42 -18.16 -11.67
N VAL A 452 19.95 -18.04 -10.44
CA VAL A 452 19.10 -16.93 -9.99
C VAL A 452 19.89 -16.09 -9.00
N ILE A 453 20.16 -14.84 -9.37
CA ILE A 453 20.95 -13.88 -8.59
C ILE A 453 20.03 -12.72 -8.23
N ALA A 454 19.63 -12.63 -6.96
CA ALA A 454 18.53 -11.76 -6.54
C ALA A 454 18.98 -10.57 -5.68
N PRO A 455 18.21 -9.46 -5.67
CA PRO A 455 18.54 -8.24 -4.95
C PRO A 455 18.07 -8.30 -3.49
N TRP A 456 18.47 -7.32 -2.69
CA TRP A 456 18.08 -7.16 -1.28
C TRP A 456 16.83 -6.30 -1.08
N ASN A 457 16.48 -5.44 -2.04
CA ASN A 457 15.45 -4.41 -1.81
C ASN A 457 14.02 -4.94 -1.89
N PHE A 458 13.81 -6.04 -2.61
CA PHE A 458 12.61 -6.86 -2.51
C PHE A 458 13.02 -8.30 -2.17
N PRO A 459 13.42 -8.55 -0.92
CA PRO A 459 14.22 -9.71 -0.54
C PRO A 459 13.42 -11.02 -0.49
N MET A 460 12.08 -10.97 -0.59
CA MET A 460 11.26 -12.16 -0.78
C MET A 460 10.56 -12.14 -2.14
N ALA A 461 9.93 -11.03 -2.53
CA ALA A 461 9.14 -10.94 -3.77
C ALA A 461 9.95 -11.32 -5.03
N ILE A 462 11.01 -10.55 -5.34
CA ILE A 462 11.80 -10.72 -6.57
C ILE A 462 12.51 -12.09 -6.62
N PRO A 463 13.18 -12.57 -5.55
CA PRO A 463 13.70 -13.92 -5.52
C PRO A 463 12.62 -14.98 -5.75
N THR A 464 11.45 -14.84 -5.14
CA THR A 464 10.33 -15.77 -5.34
C THR A 464 9.91 -15.78 -6.80
N GLY A 465 9.74 -14.61 -7.41
CA GLY A 465 9.41 -14.50 -8.82
C GLY A 465 10.41 -15.21 -9.74
N MET A 466 11.70 -14.91 -9.59
CA MET A 466 12.74 -15.51 -10.43
C MET A 466 12.91 -17.01 -10.22
N VAL A 467 12.96 -17.46 -8.96
CA VAL A 467 13.12 -18.89 -8.62
C VAL A 467 11.91 -19.68 -9.09
N THR A 468 10.70 -19.25 -8.76
CA THR A 468 9.49 -20.02 -9.08
C THR A 468 9.19 -20.06 -10.58
N ALA A 469 9.44 -18.98 -11.32
CA ALA A 469 9.34 -18.97 -12.78
C ALA A 469 10.31 -19.99 -13.42
N ALA A 470 11.56 -20.04 -12.95
CA ALA A 470 12.54 -21.00 -13.44
C ALA A 470 12.15 -22.45 -13.09
N LEU A 471 11.72 -22.70 -11.85
CA LEU A 471 11.29 -24.02 -11.39
C LEU A 471 10.07 -24.53 -12.16
N VAL A 472 9.00 -23.73 -12.26
CA VAL A 472 7.73 -24.19 -12.85
C VAL A 472 7.85 -24.44 -14.36
N THR A 473 8.77 -23.77 -15.03
CA THR A 473 9.11 -24.01 -16.44
C THR A 473 10.00 -25.24 -16.66
N GLY A 474 10.40 -25.94 -15.59
CA GLY A 474 11.11 -27.22 -15.64
C GLY A 474 12.63 -27.08 -15.64
N ASN A 475 13.19 -26.00 -15.10
CA ASN A 475 14.62 -25.84 -14.85
C ASN A 475 14.96 -26.28 -13.42
N ALA A 476 16.20 -26.76 -13.19
CA ALA A 476 16.77 -26.78 -11.85
C ALA A 476 17.39 -25.41 -11.54
N VAL A 477 17.40 -24.99 -10.29
CA VAL A 477 17.76 -23.63 -9.87
C VAL A 477 18.93 -23.62 -8.88
N LEU A 478 19.91 -22.76 -9.14
CA LEU A 478 20.97 -22.36 -8.22
C LEU A 478 20.65 -20.94 -7.77
N PHE A 479 20.15 -20.79 -6.55
CA PHE A 479 19.68 -19.52 -6.02
C PHE A 479 20.74 -18.87 -5.13
N LYS A 480 21.26 -17.72 -5.58
CA LYS A 480 22.15 -16.84 -4.84
C LYS A 480 21.39 -15.58 -4.39
N PRO A 481 21.08 -15.42 -3.09
CA PRO A 481 20.49 -14.18 -2.56
C PRO A 481 21.52 -13.05 -2.45
N ALA A 482 21.05 -11.83 -2.23
CA ALA A 482 21.91 -10.72 -1.82
C ALA A 482 22.52 -10.99 -0.43
N GLU A 483 23.74 -10.46 -0.17
CA GLU A 483 24.43 -10.70 1.10
C GLU A 483 23.71 -10.04 2.29
N GLN A 484 22.94 -8.99 2.02
CA GLN A 484 22.24 -8.22 3.06
C GLN A 484 21.00 -8.94 3.60
N THR A 485 20.36 -9.83 2.83
CA THR A 485 19.06 -10.44 3.19
C THR A 485 18.99 -11.97 3.07
N PRO A 486 19.97 -12.72 3.61
CA PRO A 486 19.99 -14.18 3.51
C PRO A 486 18.89 -14.88 4.31
N ALA A 487 18.46 -14.36 5.46
CA ALA A 487 17.43 -15.01 6.28
C ALA A 487 16.03 -14.90 5.67
N VAL A 488 15.68 -13.74 5.10
CA VAL A 488 14.43 -13.57 4.35
C VAL A 488 14.42 -14.50 3.14
N ALA A 489 15.53 -14.59 2.40
CA ALA A 489 15.65 -15.48 1.25
C ALA A 489 15.51 -16.97 1.63
N ALA A 490 16.01 -17.38 2.80
CA ALA A 490 15.82 -18.73 3.33
C ALA A 490 14.35 -19.05 3.63
N GLY A 491 13.50 -18.05 3.85
CA GLY A 491 12.05 -18.20 3.95
C GLY A 491 11.42 -18.76 2.67
N LEU A 492 11.87 -18.33 1.49
CA LEU A 492 11.43 -18.89 0.20
C LEU A 492 11.85 -20.35 0.05
N VAL A 493 13.11 -20.67 0.41
CA VAL A 493 13.63 -22.05 0.36
C VAL A 493 12.79 -22.96 1.25
N SER A 494 12.50 -22.50 2.47
CA SER A 494 11.64 -23.22 3.43
C SER A 494 10.22 -23.44 2.88
N ALA A 495 9.64 -22.42 2.22
CA ALA A 495 8.31 -22.54 1.62
C ALA A 495 8.29 -23.60 0.51
N LEU A 496 9.32 -23.62 -0.36
CA LEU A 496 9.41 -24.58 -1.46
C LEU A 496 9.69 -26.02 -0.98
N GLN A 497 10.54 -26.19 0.03
CA GLN A 497 10.76 -27.49 0.67
C GLN A 497 9.49 -28.01 1.34
N ALA A 498 8.79 -27.16 2.11
CA ALA A 498 7.52 -27.51 2.74
C ALA A 498 6.42 -27.81 1.70
N ALA A 499 6.51 -27.21 0.52
CA ALA A 499 5.63 -27.49 -0.61
C ALA A 499 5.95 -28.82 -1.33
N GLY A 500 7.00 -29.54 -0.93
CA GLY A 500 7.40 -30.82 -1.53
C GLY A 500 8.13 -30.66 -2.86
N LEU A 501 8.90 -29.58 -3.04
CA LEU A 501 9.84 -29.49 -4.15
C LEU A 501 10.85 -30.65 -4.05
N PRO A 502 11.10 -31.43 -5.13
CA PRO A 502 12.04 -32.54 -5.07
C PRO A 502 13.47 -32.10 -4.74
N GLU A 503 14.19 -32.96 -4.01
CA GLU A 503 15.60 -32.76 -3.68
C GLU A 503 16.45 -32.56 -4.94
N GLY A 504 17.47 -31.71 -4.82
CA GLY A 504 18.40 -31.37 -5.88
C GLY A 504 17.86 -30.47 -7.00
N VAL A 505 16.56 -30.17 -7.04
CA VAL A 505 15.97 -29.26 -8.04
C VAL A 505 16.27 -27.80 -7.70
N LEU A 506 16.36 -27.46 -6.40
CA LEU A 506 16.79 -26.14 -5.91
C LEU A 506 18.02 -26.32 -5.01
N SER A 507 19.05 -25.51 -5.25
CA SER A 507 20.14 -25.29 -4.30
C SER A 507 20.16 -23.83 -3.87
N PHE A 508 20.34 -23.58 -2.57
CA PHE A 508 20.45 -22.26 -1.97
C PHE A 508 21.91 -21.98 -1.61
N LEU A 509 22.48 -20.97 -2.25
CA LEU A 509 23.90 -20.65 -2.23
C LEU A 509 24.13 -19.21 -1.77
N PRO A 510 23.85 -18.86 -0.50
CA PRO A 510 24.27 -17.58 0.07
C PRO A 510 25.80 -17.48 -0.04
N GLY A 511 26.31 -16.35 -0.51
CA GLY A 511 27.73 -16.16 -0.85
C GLY A 511 27.98 -14.77 -1.43
N VAL A 512 29.25 -14.40 -1.60
CA VAL A 512 29.63 -13.09 -2.16
C VAL A 512 29.37 -13.05 -3.66
N GLY A 513 28.73 -11.99 -4.16
CA GLY A 513 28.36 -11.85 -5.58
C GLY A 513 29.53 -12.00 -6.55
N GLU A 514 30.66 -11.37 -6.25
CA GLU A 514 31.90 -11.40 -7.04
C GLU A 514 32.59 -12.77 -7.05
N GLU A 515 32.21 -13.67 -6.13
CA GLU A 515 32.77 -15.02 -6.05
C GLU A 515 31.80 -16.05 -6.65
N VAL A 516 30.74 -16.39 -5.91
CA VAL A 516 29.80 -17.44 -6.33
C VAL A 516 28.91 -16.97 -7.48
N GLY A 517 28.44 -15.72 -7.46
CA GLY A 517 27.59 -15.18 -8.52
C GLY A 517 28.30 -15.12 -9.86
N ALA A 518 29.49 -14.53 -9.88
CA ALA A 518 30.35 -14.46 -11.06
C ALA A 518 30.70 -15.87 -11.59
N TYR A 519 31.03 -16.81 -10.70
CA TYR A 519 31.33 -18.18 -11.09
C TYR A 519 30.15 -18.87 -11.80
N LEU A 520 28.94 -18.76 -11.23
CA LEU A 520 27.73 -19.34 -11.82
C LEU A 520 27.42 -18.74 -13.19
N VAL A 521 27.59 -17.43 -13.35
CA VAL A 521 27.38 -16.73 -14.63
C VAL A 521 28.28 -17.29 -15.72
N GLU A 522 29.53 -17.62 -15.41
CA GLU A 522 30.50 -18.12 -16.39
C GLU A 522 30.41 -19.63 -16.64
N HIS A 523 29.86 -20.40 -15.71
CA HIS A 523 29.88 -21.87 -15.76
C HIS A 523 29.23 -22.46 -17.04
N PRO A 524 29.85 -23.43 -17.74
CA PRO A 524 29.37 -23.94 -19.04
C PRO A 524 27.99 -24.62 -19.01
N ASP A 525 27.58 -25.16 -17.87
CA ASP A 525 26.30 -25.88 -17.73
C ASP A 525 25.11 -24.99 -17.35
N VAL A 526 25.37 -23.75 -16.91
CA VAL A 526 24.28 -22.79 -16.64
C VAL A 526 23.68 -22.36 -17.97
N SER A 527 22.37 -22.53 -18.09
CA SER A 527 21.59 -22.31 -19.32
C SER A 527 20.77 -21.03 -19.26
N VAL A 528 20.33 -20.63 -18.07
CA VAL A 528 19.57 -19.40 -17.83
C VAL A 528 20.20 -18.65 -16.69
N ILE A 529 20.28 -17.33 -16.80
CA ILE A 529 20.66 -16.44 -15.72
C ILE A 529 19.50 -15.47 -15.53
N ALA A 530 18.85 -15.52 -14.38
CA ALA A 530 17.89 -14.51 -13.96
C ALA A 530 18.59 -13.61 -12.94
N PHE A 531 18.66 -12.32 -13.26
CA PHE A 531 19.35 -11.32 -12.46
C PHE A 531 18.45 -10.11 -12.27
N THR A 532 18.39 -9.64 -11.03
CA THR A 532 17.89 -8.29 -10.74
C THR A 532 18.91 -7.56 -9.87
N GLY A 533 19.28 -6.35 -10.28
CA GLY A 533 20.24 -5.53 -9.54
C GLY A 533 20.73 -4.33 -10.34
N SER A 534 21.96 -3.88 -10.07
CA SER A 534 22.49 -2.67 -10.71
C SER A 534 22.74 -2.85 -12.21
N ARG A 535 22.61 -1.75 -12.97
CA ARG A 535 22.91 -1.75 -14.41
C ARG A 535 24.35 -2.22 -14.72
N ALA A 536 25.33 -1.80 -13.91
CA ALA A 536 26.72 -2.17 -14.13
C ALA A 536 26.94 -3.69 -14.04
N VAL A 537 26.39 -4.33 -13.01
CA VAL A 537 26.48 -5.79 -12.84
C VAL A 537 25.67 -6.51 -13.92
N GLY A 538 24.45 -6.05 -14.22
CA GLY A 538 23.61 -6.65 -15.24
C GLY A 538 24.25 -6.67 -16.64
N LEU A 539 24.88 -5.56 -17.05
CA LEU A 539 25.62 -5.49 -18.31
C LEU A 539 26.85 -6.41 -18.31
N GLY A 540 27.59 -6.48 -17.20
CA GLY A 540 28.70 -7.41 -17.05
C GLY A 540 28.26 -8.88 -17.16
N ILE A 541 27.10 -9.23 -16.60
CA ILE A 541 26.50 -10.57 -16.75
C ILE A 541 26.14 -10.85 -18.20
N VAL A 542 25.54 -9.89 -18.92
CA VAL A 542 25.19 -10.04 -20.33
C VAL A 542 26.44 -10.28 -21.19
N GLU A 543 27.51 -9.51 -20.95
CA GLU A 543 28.79 -9.67 -21.64
C GLU A 543 29.39 -11.05 -21.37
N ALA A 544 29.52 -11.45 -20.09
CA ALA A 544 30.10 -12.73 -19.70
C ALA A 544 29.28 -13.92 -20.23
N ALA A 545 27.94 -13.83 -20.22
CA ALA A 545 27.05 -14.87 -20.72
C ALA A 545 27.09 -15.01 -22.26
N GLY A 546 27.49 -13.97 -22.98
CA GLY A 546 27.69 -13.97 -24.43
C GLY A 546 28.92 -14.77 -24.87
N VAL A 547 29.86 -15.04 -23.97
CA VAL A 547 31.08 -15.80 -24.26
C VAL A 547 30.81 -17.31 -24.18
N HIS A 548 30.98 -18.02 -25.31
CA HIS A 548 30.90 -19.48 -25.33
C HIS A 548 32.11 -20.11 -24.60
N ARG A 549 31.85 -21.00 -23.64
CA ARG A 549 32.90 -21.74 -22.92
C ARG A 549 33.07 -23.15 -23.47
N ARG A 550 34.27 -23.71 -23.35
CA ARG A 550 34.52 -25.13 -23.67
C ARG A 550 33.54 -26.00 -22.87
N SER A 551 33.01 -27.06 -23.51
CA SER A 551 31.97 -27.97 -23.02
C SER A 551 30.55 -27.40 -22.83
N GLN A 552 30.31 -26.11 -23.07
CA GLN A 552 28.95 -25.55 -23.12
C GLN A 552 28.21 -26.08 -24.36
N ARG A 553 26.94 -26.46 -24.23
CA ARG A 553 26.13 -27.07 -25.31
C ARG A 553 24.96 -26.20 -25.79
N HIS A 554 24.86 -24.98 -25.28
CA HIS A 554 23.73 -24.08 -25.48
C HIS A 554 24.20 -22.62 -25.48
N VAL A 555 23.34 -21.72 -25.94
CA VAL A 555 23.49 -20.28 -25.72
C VAL A 555 22.77 -19.91 -24.43
N LYS A 556 23.48 -19.23 -23.51
CA LYS A 556 22.92 -18.75 -22.25
C LYS A 556 21.82 -17.73 -22.52
N ARG A 557 20.74 -17.78 -21.75
CA ARG A 557 19.69 -16.76 -21.77
C ARG A 557 19.81 -15.93 -20.51
N VAL A 558 20.00 -14.63 -20.68
CA VAL A 558 19.97 -13.67 -19.57
C VAL A 558 18.58 -13.03 -19.53
N ILE A 559 17.97 -13.03 -18.36
CA ILE A 559 16.79 -12.25 -18.01
C ILE A 559 17.27 -11.27 -16.95
N ALA A 560 17.48 -10.02 -17.35
CA ALA A 560 18.03 -8.99 -16.47
C ALA A 560 17.01 -7.85 -16.30
N GLU A 561 16.60 -7.61 -15.07
CA GLU A 561 15.96 -6.36 -14.66
C GLU A 561 17.03 -5.50 -13.97
N MET A 562 17.11 -4.24 -14.36
CA MET A 562 18.16 -3.31 -13.91
C MET A 562 17.50 -2.03 -13.45
N GLY A 563 18.26 -1.22 -12.71
CA GLY A 563 17.79 0.03 -12.13
C GLY A 563 17.22 1.07 -13.12
N GLY A 564 16.68 2.15 -12.55
CA GLY A 564 15.96 3.19 -13.27
C GLY A 564 16.34 4.61 -12.85
N LYS A 565 15.97 5.59 -13.71
CA LYS A 565 16.01 7.02 -13.37
C LYS A 565 14.65 7.66 -13.60
N ASN A 566 13.68 7.14 -12.87
CA ASN A 566 12.26 7.32 -13.15
C ASN A 566 11.81 8.76 -12.89
N ALA A 567 10.86 9.21 -13.71
CA ALA A 567 10.31 10.55 -13.65
C ALA A 567 8.81 10.56 -13.38
N ILE A 568 8.34 11.54 -12.61
CA ILE A 568 6.94 11.96 -12.58
C ILE A 568 6.85 13.33 -13.24
N VAL A 569 6.05 13.45 -14.28
CA VAL A 569 5.68 14.71 -14.93
C VAL A 569 4.44 15.28 -14.26
N VAL A 570 4.50 16.54 -13.83
CA VAL A 570 3.37 17.29 -13.27
C VAL A 570 2.98 18.40 -14.21
N ASP A 571 1.78 18.28 -14.76
CA ASP A 571 1.19 19.22 -15.70
C ASP A 571 0.64 20.46 -14.99
N GLY A 572 0.39 21.54 -15.74
CA GLY A 572 -0.08 22.82 -15.22
C GLY A 572 -1.49 22.77 -14.61
N ASP A 573 -2.27 21.73 -14.91
CA ASP A 573 -3.62 21.51 -14.40
C ASP A 573 -3.72 20.39 -13.35
N ALA A 574 -2.59 19.85 -12.87
CA ALA A 574 -2.59 18.73 -11.93
C ALA A 574 -3.33 19.04 -10.62
N ASP A 575 -3.97 18.02 -10.04
CA ASP A 575 -4.52 18.11 -8.69
C ASP A 575 -3.38 17.93 -7.67
N LEU A 576 -3.00 19.03 -7.00
CA LEU A 576 -1.91 19.03 -6.04
C LEU A 576 -2.20 18.24 -4.75
N ASP A 577 -3.47 18.03 -4.39
CA ASP A 577 -3.85 17.20 -3.25
C ASP A 577 -3.59 15.71 -3.53
N GLN A 578 -3.61 15.30 -4.80
CA GLN A 578 -3.22 13.95 -5.24
C GLN A 578 -1.73 13.86 -5.61
N ALA A 579 -1.20 14.89 -6.27
CA ALA A 579 0.16 14.90 -6.77
C ALA A 579 1.19 14.82 -5.65
N VAL A 580 1.05 15.65 -4.62
CA VAL A 580 2.06 15.75 -3.55
C VAL A 580 2.22 14.42 -2.79
N PRO A 581 1.16 13.77 -2.28
CA PRO A 581 1.31 12.45 -1.65
C PRO A 581 1.88 11.39 -2.58
N ALA A 582 1.48 11.38 -3.86
CA ALA A 582 1.97 10.41 -4.83
C ALA A 582 3.48 10.57 -5.09
N ILE A 583 3.97 11.80 -5.23
CA ILE A 583 5.38 12.12 -5.40
C ILE A 583 6.17 11.75 -4.15
N VAL A 584 5.69 12.17 -2.97
CA VAL A 584 6.35 11.90 -1.67
C VAL A 584 6.53 10.39 -1.47
N TYR A 585 5.47 9.60 -1.66
CA TYR A 585 5.57 8.15 -1.51
C TYR A 585 6.46 7.52 -2.57
N SER A 586 6.34 7.93 -3.84
CA SER A 586 7.16 7.37 -4.92
C SER A 586 8.65 7.68 -4.76
N ALA A 587 9.00 8.83 -4.16
CA ALA A 587 10.39 9.24 -3.97
C ALA A 587 11.02 8.70 -2.68
N PHE A 588 10.26 8.65 -1.59
CA PHE A 588 10.81 8.40 -0.25
C PHE A 588 10.29 7.12 0.41
N GLY A 589 9.28 6.46 -0.17
CA GLY A 589 8.82 5.14 0.27
C GLY A 589 9.97 4.14 0.24
N TYR A 590 10.15 3.40 1.35
CA TYR A 590 11.32 2.54 1.57
C TYR A 590 12.67 3.25 1.35
N ALA A 591 12.77 4.51 1.77
CA ALA A 591 13.94 5.37 1.57
C ALA A 591 14.38 5.49 0.10
N GLY A 592 13.45 5.39 -0.85
CA GLY A 592 13.76 5.49 -2.28
C GLY A 592 14.54 4.28 -2.84
N GLN A 593 14.61 3.17 -2.10
CA GLN A 593 15.35 1.96 -2.48
C GLN A 593 14.52 1.02 -3.37
N LYS A 594 13.85 1.58 -4.38
CA LYS A 594 13.08 0.82 -5.36
C LYS A 594 13.64 1.13 -6.75
N CYS A 595 13.77 0.12 -7.60
CA CYS A 595 14.12 0.35 -9.02
C CYS A 595 13.12 1.32 -9.66
N SER A 596 11.86 1.28 -9.23
CA SER A 596 10.74 2.13 -9.66
C SER A 596 10.64 3.50 -8.97
N ALA A 597 11.47 3.80 -7.97
CA ALA A 597 11.36 5.04 -7.19
C ALA A 597 11.45 6.30 -8.07
N CYS A 598 10.62 7.30 -7.76
CA CYS A 598 10.67 8.60 -8.40
C CYS A 598 11.91 9.35 -7.92
N SER A 599 12.91 9.46 -8.79
CA SER A 599 14.13 10.23 -8.51
C SER A 599 14.19 11.54 -9.28
N ARG A 600 13.26 11.74 -10.23
CA ARG A 600 13.06 12.99 -10.97
C ARG A 600 11.62 13.47 -10.91
N LEU A 601 11.40 14.67 -10.40
CA LEU A 601 10.15 15.39 -10.56
C LEU A 601 10.31 16.41 -11.67
N ILE A 602 9.49 16.34 -12.71
CA ILE A 602 9.51 17.28 -13.82
C ILE A 602 8.21 18.05 -13.79
N VAL A 603 8.26 19.36 -13.51
CA VAL A 603 7.06 20.18 -13.28
C VAL A 603 6.95 21.30 -14.31
N VAL A 604 5.75 21.48 -14.85
CA VAL A 604 5.43 22.61 -15.72
C VAL A 604 5.39 23.92 -14.92
N ASP A 605 6.02 24.97 -15.44
CA ASP A 605 6.30 26.22 -14.73
C ASP A 605 5.09 26.88 -14.06
N SER A 606 3.90 26.75 -14.64
CA SER A 606 2.68 27.41 -14.13
C SER A 606 2.25 26.95 -12.74
N ILE A 607 2.70 25.77 -12.28
CA ILE A 607 2.33 25.19 -10.97
C ILE A 607 3.52 24.91 -10.05
N ALA A 608 4.75 25.14 -10.54
CA ALA A 608 5.99 24.73 -9.87
C ALA A 608 6.12 25.28 -8.45
N GLU A 609 5.93 26.58 -8.24
CA GLU A 609 6.14 27.21 -6.93
C GLU A 609 5.21 26.65 -5.86
N GLU A 610 3.92 26.51 -6.18
CA GLU A 610 2.92 25.99 -5.25
C GLU A 610 3.11 24.50 -4.99
N LEU A 611 3.44 23.71 -6.03
CA LEU A 611 3.78 22.30 -5.88
C LEU A 611 4.98 22.14 -4.94
N LEU A 612 6.08 22.84 -5.17
CA LEU A 612 7.31 22.69 -4.40
C LEU A 612 7.15 23.12 -2.94
N ARG A 613 6.41 24.21 -2.68
CA ARG A 613 6.07 24.65 -1.32
C ARG A 613 5.32 23.56 -0.56
N ARG A 614 4.31 22.96 -1.20
CA ARG A 614 3.51 21.87 -0.60
C ARG A 614 4.30 20.58 -0.45
N LEU A 615 5.13 20.24 -1.43
CA LEU A 615 5.99 19.07 -1.43
C LEU A 615 6.99 19.12 -0.28
N VAL A 616 7.72 20.23 -0.11
CA VAL A 616 8.63 20.45 1.02
C VAL A 616 7.89 20.33 2.36
N GLY A 617 6.69 20.92 2.46
CA GLY A 617 5.87 20.81 3.67
C GLY A 617 5.46 19.37 4.00
N ALA A 618 5.07 18.59 2.99
CA ALA A 618 4.71 17.18 3.14
C ALA A 618 5.93 16.33 3.50
N THR A 619 7.06 16.51 2.81
CA THR A 619 8.31 15.79 3.08
C THR A 619 8.83 16.07 4.49
N ARG A 620 8.75 17.31 4.99
CA ARG A 620 9.11 17.65 6.37
C ARG A 620 8.30 16.90 7.43
N SER A 621 7.08 16.46 7.10
CA SER A 621 6.24 15.72 8.03
C SER A 621 6.54 14.22 8.08
N LEU A 622 7.44 13.72 7.23
CA LEU A 622 7.80 12.31 7.22
C LEU A 622 8.56 11.91 8.48
N ARG A 623 8.16 10.78 9.06
CA ARG A 623 8.91 10.13 10.14
C ARG A 623 10.04 9.29 9.56
N VAL A 624 11.27 9.71 9.82
CA VAL A 624 12.48 8.90 9.63
C VAL A 624 12.77 8.17 10.94
N GLY A 625 12.91 6.84 10.90
CA GLY A 625 13.07 6.08 12.13
C GLY A 625 13.28 4.59 11.91
N HIS A 626 13.45 3.85 13.00
CA HIS A 626 13.55 2.40 12.93
C HIS A 626 12.20 1.80 12.50
N PRO A 627 12.17 0.93 11.48
CA PRO A 627 10.93 0.32 10.99
C PRO A 627 10.16 -0.55 12.00
N ARG A 628 10.75 -0.95 13.13
CA ARG A 628 10.02 -1.62 14.22
C ARG A 628 8.96 -0.71 14.86
N GLU A 629 9.18 0.60 14.79
CA GLU A 629 8.26 1.60 15.29
C GLU A 629 7.10 1.76 14.31
N MET A 630 5.88 1.57 14.82
CA MET A 630 4.66 1.75 14.03
C MET A 630 4.58 3.20 13.51
N GLY A 631 4.28 3.37 12.23
CA GLY A 631 4.15 4.69 11.61
C GLY A 631 5.47 5.29 11.07
N THR A 632 6.60 4.60 11.20
CA THR A 632 7.82 4.95 10.44
C THR A 632 7.52 4.92 8.93
N GLN A 633 7.85 5.99 8.22
CA GLN A 633 7.60 6.13 6.79
C GLN A 633 8.89 5.98 5.96
N VAL A 634 10.01 6.44 6.51
CA VAL A 634 11.34 6.38 5.89
C VAL A 634 12.27 5.61 6.84
N GLY A 635 12.70 4.42 6.40
CA GLY A 635 13.66 3.59 7.11
C GLY A 635 15.12 3.99 6.83
N PRO A 636 16.08 3.20 7.31
CA PRO A 636 17.48 3.32 6.91
C PRO A 636 17.69 2.90 5.44
N VAL A 637 18.84 3.27 4.86
CA VAL A 637 19.32 2.57 3.67
C VAL A 637 20.01 1.24 4.07
N ILE A 638 20.16 0.31 3.13
CA ILE A 638 20.45 -1.10 3.46
C ILE A 638 21.78 -1.33 4.20
N ASP A 639 22.85 -0.60 3.86
CA ASP A 639 24.19 -0.81 4.41
C ASP A 639 25.02 0.48 4.41
N ALA A 640 26.23 0.39 4.97
CA ALA A 640 27.16 1.51 5.08
C ALA A 640 27.63 2.04 3.71
N ASP A 641 27.79 1.17 2.70
CA ASP A 641 28.21 1.58 1.36
C ASP A 641 27.09 2.33 0.63
N ALA A 642 25.85 1.89 0.79
CA ALA A 642 24.68 2.63 0.37
C ALA A 642 24.61 4.00 1.08
N GLN A 643 24.76 4.04 2.41
CA GLN A 643 24.73 5.30 3.16
C GLN A 643 25.79 6.28 2.67
N LYS A 644 27.03 5.83 2.49
CA LYS A 644 28.14 6.63 1.97
C LYS A 644 27.84 7.15 0.56
N ARG A 645 27.32 6.29 -0.33
CA ARG A 645 26.93 6.65 -1.69
C ARG A 645 25.83 7.70 -1.70
N VAL A 646 24.76 7.52 -0.94
CA VAL A 646 23.67 8.50 -0.92
C VAL A 646 24.14 9.84 -0.35
N ARG A 647 24.91 9.82 0.74
CA ARG A 647 25.48 11.05 1.34
C ARG A 647 26.34 11.83 0.34
N SER A 648 27.15 11.16 -0.47
CA SER A 648 27.96 11.86 -1.48
C SER A 648 27.11 12.56 -2.55
N TYR A 649 25.93 12.04 -2.88
CA TYR A 649 24.97 12.73 -3.75
C TYR A 649 24.27 13.90 -3.05
N VAL A 650 24.01 13.81 -1.75
CA VAL A 650 23.50 14.95 -0.96
C VAL A 650 24.54 16.08 -0.94
N GLU A 651 25.81 15.77 -0.70
CA GLU A 651 26.89 16.76 -0.78
C GLU A 651 27.10 17.31 -2.21
N LEU A 652 26.82 16.50 -3.24
CA LEU A 652 26.85 16.95 -4.63
C LEU A 652 25.70 17.93 -4.93
N ALA A 653 24.53 17.70 -4.35
CA ALA A 653 23.36 18.57 -4.50
C ALA A 653 23.62 19.99 -4.01
N GLU A 654 24.39 20.16 -2.94
CA GLU A 654 24.83 21.47 -2.43
C GLU A 654 25.76 22.22 -3.40
N ARG A 655 26.39 21.50 -4.33
CA ARG A 655 27.37 22.04 -5.31
C ARG A 655 26.78 22.24 -6.70
N GLU A 656 25.89 21.36 -7.15
CA GLU A 656 25.37 21.33 -8.52
C GLU A 656 23.95 21.87 -8.67
N GLY A 657 23.27 22.24 -7.57
CA GLY A 657 21.92 22.79 -7.58
C GLY A 657 21.58 23.52 -6.28
N SER A 658 20.28 23.65 -6.03
CA SER A 658 19.73 24.29 -4.83
C SER A 658 18.97 23.26 -4.00
N VAL A 659 19.40 23.05 -2.75
CA VAL A 659 18.73 22.15 -1.81
C VAL A 659 17.52 22.87 -1.23
N LEU A 660 16.32 22.47 -1.67
CA LEU A 660 15.05 23.03 -1.16
C LEU A 660 14.72 22.50 0.23
N PHE A 661 15.10 21.25 0.50
CA PHE A 661 14.88 20.61 1.78
C PHE A 661 15.84 19.44 1.96
N HIS A 662 16.42 19.35 3.15
CA HIS A 662 17.08 18.15 3.66
C HIS A 662 16.59 17.94 5.10
N GLN A 663 16.32 16.70 5.48
CA GLN A 663 15.98 16.36 6.85
C GLN A 663 17.23 15.94 7.62
N ASP A 664 17.80 16.86 8.39
CA ASP A 664 18.97 16.60 9.23
C ASP A 664 18.66 15.69 10.43
N GLU A 665 17.44 15.80 10.96
CA GLU A 665 17.00 15.03 12.13
C GLU A 665 16.66 13.60 11.72
N VAL A 666 17.67 12.74 11.82
CA VAL A 666 17.58 11.29 11.64
C VAL A 666 18.22 10.57 12.84
N PRO A 667 17.85 9.30 13.11
CA PRO A 667 18.50 8.53 14.18
C PRO A 667 20.03 8.50 14.03
N SER A 668 20.74 8.59 15.15
CA SER A 668 22.22 8.61 15.18
C SER A 668 22.86 7.23 15.01
N THR A 669 22.10 6.16 15.24
CA THR A 669 22.50 4.77 15.05
C THR A 669 21.85 4.22 13.79
N GLY A 670 22.58 3.37 13.04
CA GLY A 670 22.10 2.79 11.78
C GLY A 670 22.41 3.65 10.55
N PHE A 671 22.01 3.15 9.40
CA PHE A 671 22.36 3.67 8.09
C PHE A 671 21.34 4.68 7.56
N PHE A 672 20.97 5.66 8.39
CA PHE A 672 19.96 6.66 7.99
C PHE A 672 20.54 7.75 7.10
N VAL A 673 19.72 8.18 6.12
CA VAL A 673 19.92 9.38 5.30
C VAL A 673 18.56 10.08 5.16
N GLY A 674 18.52 11.37 5.45
CA GLY A 674 17.28 12.16 5.41
C GLY A 674 16.74 12.37 3.99
N PRO A 675 15.40 12.40 3.80
CA PRO A 675 14.79 12.87 2.57
C PRO A 675 15.35 14.21 2.10
N THR A 676 15.77 14.25 0.83
CA THR A 676 16.41 15.41 0.21
C THR A 676 15.69 15.80 -1.08
N ILE A 677 15.37 17.08 -1.24
CA ILE A 677 14.78 17.65 -2.46
C ILE A 677 15.73 18.71 -3.01
N VAL A 678 16.10 18.56 -4.27
CA VAL A 678 17.07 19.42 -4.96
C VAL A 678 16.43 19.99 -6.22
N THR A 679 16.60 21.28 -6.48
CA THR A 679 16.15 21.96 -7.70
C THR A 679 17.32 22.69 -8.37
N ASP A 680 17.06 23.40 -9.45
CA ASP A 680 18.02 24.25 -10.17
C ASP A 680 19.27 23.48 -10.63
N VAL A 681 19.08 22.19 -10.89
CA VAL A 681 20.12 21.30 -11.41
C VAL A 681 20.09 21.28 -12.93
N SER A 682 21.26 21.10 -13.53
CA SER A 682 21.32 20.77 -14.96
C SER A 682 20.62 19.42 -15.21
N PRO A 683 19.77 19.29 -16.26
CA PRO A 683 19.20 18.00 -16.67
C PRO A 683 20.24 16.93 -17.01
N ARG A 684 21.48 17.34 -17.28
CA ARG A 684 22.62 16.45 -17.57
C ARG A 684 23.53 16.17 -16.38
N SER A 685 23.22 16.74 -15.21
CA SER A 685 23.97 16.49 -13.96
C SER A 685 23.94 15.02 -13.56
N ALA A 686 24.86 14.61 -12.69
CA ALA A 686 24.82 13.25 -12.15
C ALA A 686 23.55 13.01 -11.31
N LEU A 687 23.05 14.05 -10.62
CA LEU A 687 21.79 14.01 -9.86
C LEU A 687 20.59 13.69 -10.76
N ALA A 688 20.55 14.23 -11.98
CA ALA A 688 19.48 13.99 -12.93
C ALA A 688 19.67 12.70 -13.76
N THR A 689 20.89 12.21 -13.96
CA THR A 689 21.15 11.12 -14.93
C THR A 689 21.58 9.79 -14.31
N LYS A 690 22.10 9.77 -13.08
CA LYS A 690 22.57 8.54 -12.42
C LYS A 690 21.59 8.06 -11.36
N GLU A 691 21.39 6.75 -11.30
CA GLU A 691 20.60 6.11 -10.24
C GLU A 691 21.34 6.23 -8.90
N ILE A 692 20.66 6.78 -7.89
CA ILE A 692 21.21 7.03 -6.55
C ILE A 692 20.85 5.88 -5.59
N PHE A 693 19.62 5.35 -5.75
CA PHE A 693 19.03 4.31 -4.91
C PHE A 693 18.97 4.71 -3.42
N GLY A 694 18.31 5.84 -3.17
CA GLY A 694 18.22 6.50 -1.86
C GLY A 694 17.23 7.67 -1.89
N PRO A 695 16.96 8.31 -0.74
CA PRO A 695 15.87 9.28 -0.59
C PRO A 695 16.26 10.69 -1.09
N VAL A 696 16.64 10.79 -2.37
CA VAL A 696 17.04 12.05 -3.04
C VAL A 696 16.19 12.27 -4.29
N LEU A 697 15.37 13.33 -4.25
CA LEU A 697 14.50 13.75 -5.35
C LEU A 697 15.09 14.96 -6.07
N THR A 698 15.29 14.82 -7.37
CA THR A 698 15.77 15.90 -8.24
C THR A 698 14.60 16.54 -8.97
N VAL A 699 14.47 17.86 -8.89
CA VAL A 699 13.39 18.64 -9.52
C VAL A 699 13.93 19.33 -10.77
N LEU A 700 13.24 19.14 -11.88
CA LEU A 700 13.45 19.83 -13.15
C LEU A 700 12.20 20.64 -13.49
N ARG A 701 12.39 21.87 -13.96
CA ARG A 701 11.32 22.72 -14.46
C ARG A 701 11.22 22.61 -15.97
N ALA A 702 10.00 22.67 -16.50
CA ALA A 702 9.72 22.69 -17.92
C ALA A 702 8.79 23.86 -18.25
N SER A 703 9.08 24.57 -19.34
CA SER A 703 8.26 25.68 -19.83
C SER A 703 6.94 25.22 -20.47
N SER A 704 6.87 23.94 -20.88
CA SER A 704 5.72 23.33 -21.53
C SER A 704 5.64 21.84 -21.20
N PHE A 705 4.47 21.24 -21.48
CA PHE A 705 4.27 19.80 -21.32
C PHE A 705 5.17 18.99 -22.27
N ASP A 706 5.35 19.43 -23.52
CA ASP A 706 6.24 18.80 -24.50
C ASP A 706 7.70 18.75 -24.01
N GLU A 707 8.19 19.85 -23.45
CA GLU A 707 9.52 19.90 -22.84
C GLU A 707 9.61 18.95 -21.64
N ALA A 708 8.55 18.85 -20.84
CA ALA A 708 8.52 17.95 -19.70
C ALA A 708 8.66 16.47 -20.12
N LEU A 709 7.98 16.05 -21.19
CA LEU A 709 8.12 14.71 -21.76
C LEU A 709 9.52 14.48 -22.36
N ALA A 710 10.08 15.49 -23.04
CA ALA A 710 11.43 15.42 -23.58
C ALA A 710 12.47 15.22 -22.46
N LEU A 711 12.37 15.97 -21.37
CA LEU A 711 13.21 15.82 -20.18
C LEU A 711 13.01 14.45 -19.52
N ALA A 712 11.78 13.94 -19.44
CA ALA A 712 11.49 12.62 -18.88
C ALA A 712 12.21 11.52 -19.67
N ASN A 713 12.26 11.64 -21.00
CA ASN A 713 12.88 10.68 -21.89
C ASN A 713 14.42 10.82 -22.02
N ASP A 714 15.02 11.93 -21.56
CA ASP A 714 16.46 12.21 -21.70
C ASP A 714 17.31 11.48 -20.64
N THR A 715 17.22 10.15 -20.58
CA THR A 715 18.09 9.30 -19.73
C THR A 715 18.46 7.99 -20.42
N GLU A 716 19.45 7.29 -19.87
CA GLU A 716 19.82 5.93 -20.30
C GLU A 716 18.84 4.84 -19.80
N TYR A 717 17.73 5.22 -19.17
CA TYR A 717 16.80 4.33 -18.47
C TYR A 717 15.37 4.44 -19.01
N ALA A 718 14.57 3.39 -18.84
CA ALA A 718 13.19 3.31 -19.32
C ALA A 718 12.34 2.33 -18.48
N LEU A 719 12.44 2.38 -17.14
CA LEU A 719 11.74 1.45 -16.26
C LEU A 719 10.32 1.93 -15.92
N THR A 720 10.18 2.94 -15.05
CA THR A 720 8.88 3.54 -14.72
C THR A 720 8.81 5.03 -15.08
N ALA A 721 7.61 5.50 -15.40
CA ALA A 721 7.32 6.92 -15.57
C ALA A 721 5.88 7.24 -15.12
N GLY A 722 5.65 8.46 -14.65
CA GLY A 722 4.34 8.92 -14.21
C GLY A 722 3.93 10.23 -14.84
N VAL A 723 2.64 10.44 -15.03
CA VAL A 723 2.05 11.72 -15.39
C VAL A 723 0.90 12.06 -14.43
N LEU A 724 0.90 13.31 -13.97
CA LEU A 724 -0.14 13.89 -13.12
C LEU A 724 -0.76 15.05 -13.91
N SER A 725 -1.94 14.82 -14.48
CA SER A 725 -2.65 15.76 -15.37
C SER A 725 -4.15 15.46 -15.36
N ARG A 726 -4.97 16.50 -15.60
CA ARG A 726 -6.41 16.35 -15.85
C ARG A 726 -6.79 16.62 -17.30
N SER A 727 -5.81 16.91 -18.16
CA SER A 727 -5.99 17.11 -19.59
C SER A 727 -5.97 15.76 -20.32
N PRO A 728 -7.08 15.31 -20.93
CA PRO A 728 -7.11 14.05 -21.68
C PRO A 728 -6.07 14.03 -22.80
N ALA A 729 -5.86 15.16 -23.48
CA ALA A 729 -4.88 15.27 -24.57
C ALA A 729 -3.45 15.04 -24.08
N HIS A 730 -3.07 15.62 -22.93
CA HIS A 730 -1.74 15.44 -22.36
C HIS A 730 -1.56 14.03 -21.77
N ILE A 731 -2.62 13.42 -21.23
CA ILE A 731 -2.59 12.02 -20.78
C ILE A 731 -2.36 11.09 -21.97
N ASP A 732 -3.11 11.27 -23.06
CA ASP A 732 -2.97 10.47 -24.28
C ASP A 732 -1.56 10.63 -24.89
N GLN A 733 -1.06 11.87 -24.93
CA GLN A 733 0.29 12.18 -25.39
C GLN A 733 1.35 11.51 -24.53
N ALA A 734 1.26 11.62 -23.20
CA ALA A 734 2.18 10.95 -22.28
C ALA A 734 2.16 9.42 -22.45
N GLY A 735 0.98 8.83 -22.64
CA GLY A 735 0.82 7.40 -22.91
C GLY A 735 1.48 6.95 -24.22
N ALA A 736 1.57 7.83 -25.22
CA ALA A 736 2.20 7.55 -26.50
C ALA A 736 3.71 7.84 -26.53
N GLU A 737 4.17 8.85 -25.76
CA GLU A 737 5.52 9.42 -25.91
C GLU A 737 6.47 9.12 -24.75
N LEU A 738 5.99 8.82 -23.54
CA LEU A 738 6.88 8.42 -22.44
C LEU A 738 7.51 7.06 -22.73
N ARG A 739 8.84 7.02 -22.70
CA ARG A 739 9.63 5.81 -22.95
C ARG A 739 9.92 5.10 -21.62
N ALA A 740 8.93 4.36 -21.14
CA ALA A 740 9.06 3.49 -19.96
C ALA A 740 8.31 2.17 -20.15
N GLY A 741 8.77 1.11 -19.49
CA GLY A 741 8.08 -0.18 -19.45
C GLY A 741 6.74 -0.11 -18.71
N ASN A 742 6.66 0.72 -17.67
CA ASN A 742 5.45 0.95 -16.88
C ASN A 742 5.15 2.46 -16.82
N VAL A 743 4.02 2.88 -17.37
CA VAL A 743 3.53 4.26 -17.32
C VAL A 743 2.31 4.35 -16.41
N TYR A 744 2.32 5.31 -15.48
CA TYR A 744 1.27 5.52 -14.49
C TYR A 744 0.61 6.89 -14.69
N VAL A 745 -0.71 6.95 -14.55
CA VAL A 745 -1.49 8.18 -14.69
C VAL A 745 -2.19 8.48 -13.37
N ASN A 746 -2.00 9.69 -12.82
CA ASN A 746 -2.71 10.18 -11.63
C ASN A 746 -2.59 9.29 -10.38
N ARG A 747 -1.40 8.69 -10.18
CA ARG A 747 -1.07 7.84 -9.02
C ARG A 747 0.45 7.74 -8.80
N THR A 748 0.85 6.98 -7.78
CA THR A 748 2.25 6.60 -7.52
C THR A 748 2.84 5.80 -8.70
N ILE A 749 4.16 5.84 -8.88
CA ILE A 749 4.87 5.04 -9.90
C ILE A 749 5.56 3.78 -9.33
N THR A 750 5.26 3.46 -8.07
CA THR A 750 5.84 2.39 -7.28
C THR A 750 4.78 1.52 -6.65
#